data_AF-A0A5N5DCI3-F1
#
_entry.id   AF-A0A5N5DCI3-F1
#
_cell.length_a   1.000
_cell.length_b   1.000
_cell.length_c   1.000
_cell.angle_alpha   90.00
_cell.angle_beta   90.00
_cell.angle_gamma   90.00
#
_symmetry.space_group_name_H-M   'P 1'
#
loop_
_entity.id
_entity.type
_entity.pdbx_description
1 polymer ?
#
loop_
_entity_poly.entity_id
_entity_poly.type
_entity_poly.pdbx_seq_one_letter_code
_entity_poly.pdbx_strand_id
1 'polypeptide(L)'
;MADKRKQPPSSSKQQGGQYGRDRKRAKTRDARAIAAQSTGTAFKNGEVDVDKFVKAHEYAIKALENGMQKARQGLTTRAFQGVPKELRRRTASHNAKRVPKRLRPRAAREMVEDNTPTVTARRRKPSGHMRLRLENAKKFQRFVSKVRAKKGKNKAQGDATEGSKEGDDMEVTVQPTEEAIKTRKPRVKTSRPKNPPVPRAKFRKRQLNKQWLPTHMFHTKRAHMTPPLEPLWRFAIPMAPTMKCYRPTHRASVIRGAVAWDTSYMSTIGLYGSDAHIQKLLTDFGVDNWGKRGQKWRDGTRTWEGWLYEKGGWPEKAIAPVAIVWCAKPKPEDVEMGDDATEGVSSKKKDKRQVLIRIHPSAFLELLDAIRKLNPPVTVEDLRWEIGSIEITGPGATEALCGVLWPVAAENAEDSPSDVWKRLAPVTNLGTLPANALLGFNTSDPRLHHPPRTVQIPTDSQSHSRLVNTCAHWPLDRTQGPPDLFTRKKRLDASRTLSSQKSINRRKTAAMPKAYPEPLPTDPSIPILLFASRASGAGNGTWTLVLPWKCVSPVWNSLMYYPLSTGANVRFGGLNQKRQLAFEAGVPFFPADYPGTKAGQEWNVRETEKRKTEWERRPKGKRIQWESLELAEGRKGEVGRGWACDWDALREGVDAPDTKPSFYQTPPFLAEEATSSRKTDDVPNPEVALATVRITVIGRGAPTDCARIYRLPSADTDLRQKWLALVSDPQTKHNAKKKAAKLPRKPAPDAPEHIHQAFLAASLLEGDKKDVQAGGKDYPPVPDREDLIGFVTAGNYNLGEGRVTGVGNVVLKKLVEGMGEEKGKERLCIVRNAGETVGRLAKWEIV
;
A
#
# COMPACT_ATOMS: atom_id res chain seq x y z
N MET A 1 -3.94 60.46 9.95
CA MET A 1 -5.10 61.02 9.24
C MET A 1 -5.90 59.92 8.58
N ALA A 2 -7.21 59.80 8.64
CA ALA A 2 -8.27 60.22 9.54
C ALA A 2 -9.45 59.28 9.21
N ASP A 3 -10.38 59.11 10.14
CA ASP A 3 -11.50 58.17 10.09
C ASP A 3 -12.19 57.97 8.73
N LYS A 4 -12.29 56.71 8.29
CA LYS A 4 -13.45 56.27 7.49
C LYS A 4 -14.07 55.03 8.12
N ARG A 5 -14.95 55.33 9.07
CA ARG A 5 -15.99 54.45 9.62
C ARG A 5 -16.69 53.66 8.50
N LYS A 6 -16.90 52.38 8.79
CA LYS A 6 -17.77 51.45 8.06
C LYS A 6 -19.12 52.10 7.74
N GLN A 7 -19.49 52.15 6.47
CA GLN A 7 -20.89 52.12 6.09
C GLN A 7 -21.30 50.66 5.84
N PRO A 8 -22.41 50.16 6.40
CA PRO A 8 -22.99 48.90 5.98
C PRO A 8 -23.43 49.03 4.50
N PRO A 9 -23.26 48.00 3.66
CA PRO A 9 -23.68 48.10 2.27
C PRO A 9 -25.18 48.37 2.21
N SER A 10 -25.55 49.41 1.47
CA SER A 10 -26.95 49.80 1.27
C SER A 10 -27.72 48.63 0.66
N SER A 11 -28.95 48.47 1.11
CA SER A 11 -29.85 47.40 0.71
C SER A 11 -30.16 47.52 -0.79
N SER A 12 -29.58 46.62 -1.60
CA SER A 12 -30.04 46.37 -2.98
C SER A 12 -31.36 45.59 -2.96
N LYS A 13 -32.43 46.26 -2.49
CA LYS A 13 -33.82 45.83 -2.66
C LYS A 13 -34.24 46.06 -4.11
N GLN A 14 -33.81 45.20 -5.04
CA GLN A 14 -34.52 45.10 -6.33
C GLN A 14 -34.29 43.79 -7.11
N GLN A 15 -33.44 42.89 -6.63
CA GLN A 15 -33.28 41.57 -7.25
C GLN A 15 -33.92 40.42 -6.46
N GLY A 16 -34.48 40.62 -5.26
CA GLY A 16 -34.88 39.52 -4.34
C GLY A 16 -35.96 38.52 -4.80
N GLY A 17 -36.74 38.80 -5.85
CA GLY A 17 -37.88 37.98 -6.27
C GLY A 17 -37.53 36.61 -6.88
N GLN A 18 -36.47 36.53 -7.69
CA GLN A 18 -36.01 35.26 -8.28
C GLN A 18 -35.17 34.41 -7.29
N TYR A 19 -34.49 35.05 -6.34
CA TYR A 19 -33.54 34.41 -5.43
C TYR A 19 -34.25 33.59 -4.33
N GLY A 20 -35.41 34.07 -3.87
CA GLY A 20 -36.27 33.31 -2.95
C GLY A 20 -36.90 32.06 -3.59
N ARG A 21 -37.28 32.12 -4.88
CA ARG A 21 -37.89 31.00 -5.62
C ARG A 21 -36.94 29.81 -5.78
N ASP A 22 -35.66 30.06 -6.03
CA ASP A 22 -34.67 28.99 -6.23
C ASP A 22 -34.22 28.34 -4.91
N ARG A 23 -34.11 29.11 -3.81
CA ARG A 23 -33.96 28.55 -2.45
C ARG A 23 -35.17 27.67 -2.08
N LYS A 24 -36.39 28.09 -2.44
CA LYS A 24 -37.62 27.28 -2.26
C LYS A 24 -37.62 26.00 -3.12
N ARG A 25 -37.10 26.00 -4.34
CA ARG A 25 -37.00 24.79 -5.20
C ARG A 25 -36.10 23.70 -4.61
N ALA A 26 -34.99 24.06 -3.96
CA ALA A 26 -34.15 23.10 -3.25
C ALA A 26 -34.88 22.44 -2.06
N LYS A 27 -35.62 23.24 -1.26
CA LYS A 27 -36.50 22.77 -0.18
C LYS A 27 -37.56 21.77 -0.68
N THR A 28 -38.06 21.95 -1.91
CA THR A 28 -39.17 21.16 -2.46
C THR A 28 -38.73 19.78 -2.98
N ARG A 29 -37.44 19.60 -3.30
CA ARG A 29 -36.95 18.32 -3.84
C ARG A 29 -36.74 17.26 -2.77
N ASP A 30 -36.24 17.65 -1.59
CA ASP A 30 -36.00 16.72 -0.47
C ASP A 30 -37.29 16.36 0.29
N ALA A 31 -38.31 17.22 0.24
CA ALA A 31 -39.60 16.98 0.88
C ALA A 31 -40.50 15.96 0.16
N ARG A 32 -40.23 15.65 -1.12
CA ARG A 32 -41.10 14.78 -1.96
C ARG A 32 -40.79 13.27 -1.87
N ALA A 33 -40.00 12.84 -0.88
CA ALA A 33 -39.55 11.44 -0.75
C ALA A 33 -39.91 10.80 0.59
N ILE A 34 -40.96 11.26 1.27
CA ILE A 34 -41.45 10.64 2.51
C ILE A 34 -42.48 9.58 2.12
N ALA A 35 -42.15 8.31 2.34
CA ALA A 35 -43.09 7.20 2.14
C ALA A 35 -44.17 7.23 3.23
N ALA A 36 -45.43 7.24 2.84
CA ALA A 36 -46.56 7.10 3.77
C ALA A 36 -46.87 5.61 3.98
N GLN A 37 -47.09 5.20 5.23
CA GLN A 37 -47.57 3.86 5.59
C GLN A 37 -49.09 3.90 5.83
N SER A 38 -49.77 2.79 5.56
CA SER A 38 -51.24 2.67 5.73
C SER A 38 -51.64 2.45 7.20
N THR A 39 -52.74 3.08 7.62
CA THR A 39 -53.22 3.20 9.01
C THR A 39 -54.24 2.14 9.45
N GLY A 40 -54.36 1.03 8.71
CA GLY A 40 -55.48 0.09 8.84
C GLY A 40 -55.70 -0.55 10.21
N THR A 41 -54.72 -0.51 11.13
CA THR A 41 -54.81 -1.11 12.47
C THR A 41 -55.11 -0.12 13.59
N ALA A 42 -55.18 1.19 13.30
CA ALA A 42 -55.38 2.25 14.29
C ALA A 42 -56.86 2.59 14.57
N PHE A 43 -57.78 2.06 13.76
CA PHE A 43 -59.21 2.27 13.90
C PHE A 43 -59.87 1.01 14.47
N LYS A 44 -60.60 1.15 15.57
CA LYS A 44 -61.47 0.09 16.10
C LYS A 44 -62.87 0.67 16.26
N ASN A 45 -63.85 0.09 15.56
CA ASN A 45 -65.28 0.43 15.70
C ASN A 45 -65.62 1.94 15.58
N GLY A 46 -64.92 2.68 14.72
CA GLY A 46 -65.15 4.12 14.53
C GLY A 46 -64.46 5.03 15.55
N GLU A 47 -63.82 4.47 16.59
CA GLU A 47 -62.99 5.21 17.53
C GLU A 47 -61.49 5.11 17.18
N VAL A 48 -60.77 6.21 17.37
CA VAL A 48 -59.32 6.30 17.11
C VAL A 48 -58.56 6.02 18.41
N ASP A 49 -57.82 4.93 18.44
CA ASP A 49 -56.86 4.66 19.51
C ASP A 49 -55.62 5.53 19.28
N VAL A 50 -55.51 6.64 20.02
CA VAL A 50 -54.45 7.65 19.85
C VAL A 50 -53.05 7.04 19.99
N ASP A 51 -52.86 6.09 20.91
CA ASP A 51 -51.55 5.45 21.11
C ASP A 51 -51.17 4.57 19.91
N LYS A 52 -52.09 3.75 19.41
CA LYS A 52 -51.86 2.93 18.21
C LYS A 52 -51.71 3.79 16.94
N PHE A 53 -52.45 4.88 16.84
CA PHE A 53 -52.38 5.83 15.73
C PHE A 53 -51.04 6.56 15.68
N VAL A 54 -50.57 7.10 16.81
CA VAL A 54 -49.27 7.76 16.90
C VAL A 54 -48.13 6.77 16.64
N LYS A 55 -48.21 5.54 17.16
CA LYS A 55 -47.24 4.47 16.87
C LYS A 55 -47.21 4.08 15.39
N ALA A 56 -48.36 3.98 14.74
CA ALA A 56 -48.45 3.72 13.29
C ALA A 56 -47.84 4.87 12.46
N HIS A 57 -47.90 6.11 12.96
CA HIS A 57 -47.34 7.29 12.30
C HIS A 57 -45.95 7.72 12.77
N GLU A 58 -45.37 7.06 13.78
CA GLU A 58 -44.10 7.44 14.39
C GLU A 58 -42.97 7.52 13.35
N TYR A 59 -42.91 6.54 12.44
CA TYR A 59 -41.95 6.53 11.34
C TYR A 59 -42.15 7.71 10.38
N ALA A 60 -43.40 8.01 10.02
CA ALA A 60 -43.73 9.10 9.11
C ALA A 60 -43.42 10.47 9.73
N ILE A 61 -43.74 10.66 11.01
CA ILE A 61 -43.44 11.87 11.78
C ILE A 61 -41.92 12.06 11.87
N LYS A 62 -41.17 11.02 12.28
CA LYS A 62 -39.69 11.08 12.32
C LYS A 62 -39.09 11.31 10.93
N ALA A 63 -39.66 10.72 9.87
CA ALA A 63 -39.20 10.93 8.50
C ALA A 63 -39.44 12.38 8.04
N LEU A 64 -40.59 12.97 8.40
CA LEU A 64 -40.92 14.37 8.15
C LEU A 64 -39.98 15.31 8.89
N GLU A 65 -39.77 15.11 10.19
CA GLU A 65 -38.83 15.90 11.01
C GLU A 65 -37.42 15.84 10.43
N ASN A 66 -36.93 14.65 10.09
CA ASN A 66 -35.63 14.46 9.45
C ASN A 66 -35.56 15.16 8.08
N GLY A 67 -36.65 15.12 7.30
CA GLY A 67 -36.77 15.85 6.03
C GLY A 67 -36.71 17.36 6.23
N MET A 68 -37.41 17.90 7.22
CA MET A 68 -37.40 19.32 7.58
C MET A 68 -36.02 19.77 8.04
N GLN A 69 -35.33 18.98 8.87
CA GLN A 69 -33.96 19.25 9.30
C GLN A 69 -32.98 19.25 8.12
N LYS A 70 -33.07 18.26 7.22
CA LYS A 70 -32.26 18.21 5.99
C LYS A 70 -32.51 19.41 5.08
N ALA A 71 -33.76 19.81 4.89
CA ALA A 71 -34.11 20.98 4.09
C ALA A 71 -33.56 22.29 4.72
N ARG A 72 -33.62 22.41 6.05
CA ARG A 72 -33.03 23.55 6.80
C ARG A 72 -31.51 23.58 6.64
N GLN A 73 -30.84 22.43 6.71
CA GLN A 73 -29.40 22.30 6.44
C GLN A 73 -29.06 22.58 4.96
N GLY A 74 -29.92 22.21 4.02
CA GLY A 74 -29.75 22.50 2.58
C GLY A 74 -29.74 24.00 2.25
N LEU A 75 -30.45 24.81 3.05
CA LEU A 75 -30.48 26.28 2.94
C LEU A 75 -29.22 26.95 3.49
N THR A 76 -28.58 26.36 4.50
CA THR A 76 -27.36 26.91 5.13
C THR A 76 -26.07 26.37 4.51
N THR A 77 -26.15 25.30 3.72
CA THR A 77 -24.99 24.73 3.02
C THR A 77 -24.75 25.37 1.66
N ARG A 78 -23.49 25.74 1.40
CA ARG A 78 -23.05 26.25 0.09
C ARG A 78 -23.02 25.14 -0.96
N ALA A 79 -23.14 25.50 -2.24
CA ALA A 79 -23.07 24.58 -3.37
C ALA A 79 -21.81 23.69 -3.34
N PHE A 80 -20.65 24.24 -2.97
CA PHE A 80 -19.40 23.48 -2.88
C PHE A 80 -19.30 22.60 -1.61
N GLN A 81 -20.11 22.87 -0.59
CA GLN A 81 -20.21 22.04 0.63
C GLN A 81 -21.15 20.84 0.43
N GLY A 82 -22.11 20.93 -0.51
CA GLY A 82 -22.98 19.80 -0.88
C GLY A 82 -22.24 18.61 -1.51
N VAL A 83 -20.97 18.77 -1.88
CA VAL A 83 -20.12 17.69 -2.39
C VAL A 83 -19.51 16.91 -1.21
N PRO A 84 -19.37 15.56 -1.29
CA PRO A 84 -18.70 14.75 -0.27
C PRO A 84 -17.31 15.30 0.11
N LYS A 85 -16.94 15.18 1.39
CA LYS A 85 -15.72 15.79 1.96
C LYS A 85 -14.45 15.49 1.13
N GLU A 86 -14.31 14.27 0.62
CA GLU A 86 -13.16 13.82 -0.19
C GLU A 86 -13.09 14.53 -1.57
N LEU A 87 -14.25 14.92 -2.12
CA LEU A 87 -14.36 15.59 -3.41
C LEU A 87 -14.35 17.12 -3.30
N ARG A 88 -14.47 17.69 -2.09
CA ARG A 88 -14.39 19.14 -1.87
C ARG A 88 -13.02 19.69 -2.28
N ARG A 89 -13.02 20.89 -2.86
CA ARG A 89 -11.79 21.60 -3.26
C ARG A 89 -11.81 23.00 -2.68
N ARG A 90 -10.72 23.41 -2.02
CA ARG A 90 -10.61 24.74 -1.39
C ARG A 90 -10.81 25.88 -2.38
N THR A 91 -10.37 25.68 -3.63
CA THR A 91 -10.50 26.69 -4.70
C THR A 91 -11.92 26.84 -5.24
N ALA A 92 -12.87 25.99 -4.83
CA ALA A 92 -14.28 26.12 -5.22
C ALA A 92 -14.96 27.37 -4.66
N SER A 93 -14.42 27.96 -3.58
CA SER A 93 -14.92 29.21 -2.99
C SER A 93 -14.80 30.43 -3.91
N HIS A 94 -13.81 30.46 -4.79
CA HIS A 94 -13.54 31.57 -5.72
C HIS A 94 -13.48 31.12 -7.19
N ASN A 95 -13.80 29.85 -7.48
CA ASN A 95 -13.83 29.32 -8.84
C ASN A 95 -14.90 28.23 -8.98
N ALA A 96 -16.06 28.63 -9.48
CA ALA A 96 -17.20 27.74 -9.74
C ALA A 96 -16.87 26.55 -10.67
N LYS A 97 -15.82 26.61 -11.51
CA LYS A 97 -15.43 25.46 -12.36
C LYS A 97 -14.89 24.27 -11.56
N ARG A 98 -14.57 24.46 -10.27
CA ARG A 98 -14.07 23.42 -9.35
C ARG A 98 -15.17 22.59 -8.69
N VAL A 99 -16.44 22.88 -8.94
CA VAL A 99 -17.57 22.01 -8.58
C VAL A 99 -18.11 21.24 -9.80
N PRO A 100 -18.81 20.10 -9.60
CA PRO A 100 -19.46 19.34 -10.68
C PRO A 100 -20.35 20.21 -11.56
N LYS A 101 -20.48 19.89 -12.86
CA LYS A 101 -21.21 20.71 -13.86
C LYS A 101 -22.63 21.09 -13.39
N ARG A 102 -23.35 20.16 -12.75
CA ARG A 102 -24.70 20.37 -12.18
C ARG A 102 -24.76 21.43 -11.06
N LEU A 103 -23.67 21.58 -10.29
CA LEU A 103 -23.59 22.54 -9.17
C LEU A 103 -22.96 23.88 -9.57
N ARG A 104 -22.37 23.99 -10.77
CA ARG A 104 -21.69 25.21 -11.24
C ARG A 104 -22.62 26.44 -11.30
N PRO A 105 -23.87 26.34 -11.81
CA PRO A 105 -24.77 27.50 -11.84
C PRO A 105 -25.07 28.03 -10.44
N ARG A 106 -25.36 27.14 -9.48
CA ARG A 106 -25.59 27.48 -8.08
C ARG A 106 -24.35 28.12 -7.44
N ALA A 107 -23.17 27.51 -7.65
CA ALA A 107 -21.91 28.05 -7.11
C ALA A 107 -21.55 29.42 -7.71
N ALA A 108 -21.78 29.62 -9.00
CA ALA A 108 -21.52 30.92 -9.65
C ALA A 108 -22.45 32.00 -9.10
N ARG A 109 -23.71 31.68 -8.84
CA ARG A 109 -24.67 32.59 -8.23
C ARG A 109 -24.30 32.95 -6.79
N GLU A 110 -24.03 31.94 -5.95
CA GLU A 110 -23.58 32.14 -4.56
C GLU A 110 -22.30 32.99 -4.49
N MET A 111 -21.39 32.84 -5.47
CA MET A 111 -20.16 33.65 -5.56
C MET A 111 -20.43 35.13 -5.87
N VAL A 112 -21.47 35.43 -6.67
CA VAL A 112 -21.90 36.80 -6.98
C VAL A 112 -22.61 37.40 -5.76
N GLU A 113 -23.48 36.64 -5.10
CA GLU A 113 -24.15 37.04 -3.85
C GLU A 113 -23.14 37.42 -2.76
N ASP A 114 -22.04 36.67 -2.65
CA ASP A 114 -20.98 36.89 -1.66
C ASP A 114 -19.97 37.98 -2.09
N ASN A 115 -20.14 38.62 -3.25
CA ASN A 115 -19.16 39.54 -3.85
C ASN A 115 -17.73 38.97 -3.87
N THR A 116 -17.58 37.66 -4.12
CA THR A 116 -16.27 37.01 -4.06
C THR A 116 -15.31 37.58 -5.10
N PRO A 117 -14.06 37.92 -4.73
CA PRO A 117 -13.10 38.48 -5.67
C PRO A 117 -12.67 37.42 -6.71
N THR A 118 -13.28 37.46 -7.89
CA THR A 118 -12.92 36.59 -9.01
C THR A 118 -11.70 37.14 -9.73
N VAL A 119 -10.50 36.65 -9.39
CA VAL A 119 -9.28 36.99 -10.13
C VAL A 119 -9.23 36.19 -11.43
N THR A 120 -9.55 36.83 -12.55
CA THR A 120 -9.33 36.25 -13.88
C THR A 120 -7.84 36.26 -14.22
N ALA A 121 -7.34 35.17 -14.82
CA ALA A 121 -5.91 35.01 -15.11
C ALA A 121 -5.34 36.13 -16.03
N ARG A 122 -6.19 36.75 -16.85
CA ARG A 122 -5.82 37.87 -17.74
C ARG A 122 -5.53 39.18 -16.99
N ARG A 123 -6.09 39.37 -15.79
CA ARG A 123 -5.89 40.57 -14.96
C ARG A 123 -4.74 40.45 -13.95
N ARG A 124 -4.01 39.33 -13.95
CA ARG A 124 -2.87 39.12 -13.04
C ARG A 124 -1.62 39.82 -13.58
N LYS A 125 -1.06 40.75 -12.80
CA LYS A 125 0.30 41.27 -13.05
C LYS A 125 1.29 40.08 -13.06
N PRO A 126 2.20 39.96 -14.04
CA PRO A 126 3.16 38.87 -14.08
C PRO A 126 4.03 38.89 -12.81
N SER A 127 4.16 37.75 -12.14
CA SER A 127 5.09 37.59 -11.01
C SER A 127 6.53 37.92 -11.45
N GLY A 128 7.40 38.38 -10.54
CA GLY A 128 8.81 38.68 -10.85
C GLY A 128 9.53 37.54 -11.59
N HIS A 129 9.28 36.29 -11.21
CA HIS A 129 9.83 35.12 -11.90
C HIS A 129 9.27 34.94 -13.32
N MET A 130 8.01 35.31 -13.55
CA MET A 130 7.38 35.27 -14.88
C MET A 130 7.89 36.41 -15.76
N ARG A 131 8.13 37.61 -15.20
CA ARG A 131 8.79 38.72 -15.90
C ARG A 131 10.17 38.29 -16.38
N LEU A 132 11.00 37.75 -15.48
CA LEU A 132 12.35 37.29 -15.81
C LEU A 132 12.35 36.17 -16.85
N ARG A 133 11.35 35.28 -16.82
CA ARG A 133 11.19 34.22 -17.82
C ARG A 133 10.76 34.76 -19.19
N LEU A 134 9.86 35.74 -19.22
CA LEU A 134 9.45 36.43 -20.45
C LEU A 134 10.63 37.24 -21.03
N GLU A 135 11.41 37.88 -20.17
CA GLU A 135 12.62 38.60 -20.55
C GLU A 135 13.67 37.65 -21.13
N ASN A 136 13.93 36.51 -20.48
CA ASN A 136 14.83 35.48 -20.99
C ASN A 136 14.32 34.87 -22.30
N ALA A 137 13.01 34.65 -22.45
CA ALA A 137 12.42 34.19 -23.70
C ALA A 137 12.61 35.22 -24.83
N LYS A 138 12.43 36.51 -24.54
CA LYS A 138 12.71 37.60 -25.49
C LYS A 138 14.20 37.67 -25.84
N LYS A 139 15.09 37.57 -24.85
CA LYS A 139 16.56 37.50 -25.07
C LYS A 139 16.93 36.31 -25.95
N PHE A 140 16.32 35.16 -25.71
CA PHE A 140 16.54 33.95 -26.51
C PHE A 140 15.99 34.09 -27.93
N GLN A 141 14.79 34.65 -28.11
CA GLN A 141 14.25 34.94 -29.44
C GLN A 141 15.14 35.92 -30.22
N ARG A 142 15.63 36.98 -29.56
CA ARG A 142 16.61 37.93 -30.14
C ARG A 142 17.93 37.26 -30.48
N PHE A 143 18.39 36.31 -29.66
CA PHE A 143 19.60 35.54 -29.94
C PHE A 143 19.39 34.63 -31.16
N VAL A 144 18.27 33.89 -31.22
CA VAL A 144 17.93 33.04 -32.36
C VAL A 144 17.79 33.86 -33.64
N SER A 145 17.14 35.03 -33.60
CA SER A 145 17.02 35.91 -34.76
C SER A 145 18.38 36.45 -35.22
N LYS A 146 19.27 36.83 -34.28
CA LYS A 146 20.65 37.23 -34.60
C LYS A 146 21.47 36.09 -35.23
N VAL A 147 21.36 34.87 -34.70
CA VAL A 147 22.04 33.70 -35.26
C VAL A 147 21.52 33.39 -36.66
N ARG A 148 20.19 33.46 -36.87
CA ARG A 148 19.57 33.32 -38.20
C ARG A 148 20.03 34.42 -39.17
N ALA A 149 20.10 35.67 -38.73
CA ALA A 149 20.58 36.79 -39.54
C ALA A 149 22.07 36.66 -39.88
N LYS A 150 22.90 36.18 -38.95
CA LYS A 150 24.34 35.91 -39.20
C LYS A 150 24.54 34.75 -40.17
N LYS A 151 23.73 33.69 -40.05
CA LYS A 151 23.70 32.59 -41.03
C LYS A 151 23.22 33.06 -42.41
N GLY A 152 22.25 33.97 -42.46
CA GLY A 152 21.79 34.62 -43.69
C GLY A 152 22.85 35.50 -44.34
N LYS A 153 23.59 36.30 -43.55
CA LYS A 153 24.72 37.10 -44.04
C LYS A 153 25.87 36.22 -44.56
N ASN A 154 26.22 35.14 -43.86
CA ASN A 154 27.22 34.18 -44.35
C ASN A 154 26.76 33.46 -45.63
N LYS A 155 25.45 33.30 -45.84
CA LYS A 155 24.88 32.77 -47.09
C LYS A 155 24.91 33.79 -48.23
N ALA A 156 24.72 35.08 -47.92
CA ALA A 156 24.80 36.19 -48.88
C ALA A 156 26.24 36.57 -49.27
N GLN A 157 27.24 36.20 -48.47
CA GLN A 157 28.65 36.50 -48.72
C GLN A 157 29.40 35.35 -49.42
N GLY A 158 28.72 34.23 -49.70
CA GLY A 158 29.30 33.01 -50.26
C GLY A 158 28.68 32.56 -51.59
N ASP A 159 27.93 33.43 -52.28
CA ASP A 159 27.25 33.07 -53.53
C ASP A 159 27.59 34.07 -54.64
N ALA A 160 28.79 33.90 -55.19
CA ALA A 160 29.19 34.43 -56.49
C ALA A 160 29.74 33.26 -57.33
N THR A 161 29.00 32.14 -57.41
CA THR A 161 29.11 31.19 -58.53
C THR A 161 27.91 30.23 -58.52
N GLU A 162 27.01 30.47 -59.49
CA GLU A 162 26.04 29.58 -60.13
C GLU A 162 25.10 28.67 -59.31
N GLY A 163 23.80 28.79 -59.63
CA GLY A 163 22.88 27.64 -59.64
C GLY A 163 21.61 27.79 -58.83
N SER A 164 20.64 28.49 -59.41
CA SER A 164 19.23 28.58 -58.97
C SER A 164 18.58 27.24 -58.61
N LYS A 165 17.92 27.17 -57.44
CA LYS A 165 16.60 26.52 -57.25
C LYS A 165 15.91 27.06 -56.00
N GLU A 166 14.75 27.64 -56.21
CA GLU A 166 13.85 28.22 -55.21
C GLU A 166 13.06 27.17 -54.42
N GLY A 167 12.74 27.52 -53.17
CA GLY A 167 11.55 27.07 -52.45
C GLY A 167 11.60 25.69 -51.80
N ASP A 168 11.91 25.63 -50.49
CA ASP A 168 11.17 24.72 -49.60
C ASP A 168 11.17 25.20 -48.15
N ASP A 169 10.00 25.11 -47.53
CA ASP A 169 9.75 25.38 -46.12
C ASP A 169 10.52 24.37 -45.27
N MET A 170 11.48 24.83 -44.45
CA MET A 170 12.12 23.98 -43.45
C MET A 170 11.18 23.70 -42.27
N GLU A 171 10.19 22.85 -42.50
CA GLU A 171 9.95 21.72 -41.61
C GLU A 171 11.29 20.96 -41.51
N VAL A 172 11.82 20.77 -40.31
CA VAL A 172 13.02 19.95 -40.13
C VAL A 172 12.61 18.50 -40.30
N THR A 173 12.41 18.10 -41.55
CA THR A 173 12.48 16.72 -41.98
C THR A 173 13.95 16.37 -41.95
N VAL A 174 14.36 15.69 -40.88
CA VAL A 174 15.64 14.99 -40.87
C VAL A 174 15.55 13.96 -41.98
N GLN A 175 16.10 14.26 -43.15
CA GLN A 175 16.41 13.20 -44.11
C GLN A 175 17.29 12.19 -43.37
N PRO A 176 16.89 10.92 -43.27
CA PRO A 176 17.77 9.90 -42.77
C PRO A 176 18.87 9.75 -43.81
N THR A 177 20.04 10.35 -43.56
CA THR A 177 21.26 9.88 -44.21
C THR A 177 21.32 8.38 -43.97
N GLU A 178 21.29 7.58 -45.04
CA GLU A 178 21.29 6.11 -45.00
C GLU A 178 22.55 5.53 -44.32
N GLU A 179 23.52 6.37 -44.01
CA GLU A 179 24.47 6.15 -42.95
C GLU A 179 23.84 6.43 -41.59
N ALA A 180 22.80 5.65 -41.25
CA ALA A 180 22.46 5.45 -39.86
C ALA A 180 23.76 4.98 -39.19
N ILE A 181 24.37 5.85 -38.37
CA ILE A 181 25.43 5.46 -37.44
C ILE A 181 24.88 4.18 -36.81
N LYS A 182 25.42 3.02 -37.22
CA LYS A 182 25.02 1.72 -36.69
C LYS A 182 25.53 1.75 -35.26
N THR A 183 24.75 2.39 -34.39
CA THR A 183 25.00 2.38 -32.96
C THR A 183 25.02 0.92 -32.62
N ARG A 184 26.23 0.39 -32.39
CA ARG A 184 26.45 -1.01 -32.05
C ARG A 184 25.40 -1.35 -31.01
N LYS A 185 24.60 -2.40 -31.23
CA LYS A 185 23.66 -2.90 -30.22
C LYS A 185 24.43 -2.93 -28.90
N PRO A 186 24.08 -2.10 -27.90
CA PRO A 186 24.93 -1.89 -26.75
C PRO A 186 25.16 -3.25 -26.10
N ARG A 187 26.41 -3.72 -26.09
CA ARG A 187 26.81 -4.93 -25.38
C ARG A 187 26.38 -4.73 -23.93
N VAL A 188 25.49 -5.59 -23.45
CA VAL A 188 25.03 -5.53 -22.07
C VAL A 188 26.22 -5.81 -21.19
N LYS A 189 26.57 -4.86 -20.32
CA LYS A 189 27.51 -5.13 -19.23
C LYS A 189 26.77 -6.06 -18.27
N THR A 190 26.97 -7.36 -18.44
CA THR A 190 26.47 -8.40 -17.57
C THR A 190 27.11 -8.26 -16.19
N SER A 191 26.42 -8.69 -15.14
CA SER A 191 26.91 -8.70 -13.74
C SER A 191 27.10 -7.33 -13.05
N ARG A 192 27.14 -6.17 -13.74
CA ARG A 192 27.25 -4.84 -13.08
C ARG A 192 25.88 -4.19 -12.79
N PRO A 193 25.74 -3.39 -11.72
CA PRO A 193 24.47 -2.72 -11.44
C PRO A 193 24.22 -1.64 -12.50
N LYS A 194 23.00 -1.55 -13.01
CA LYS A 194 22.64 -0.55 -14.03
C LYS A 194 22.51 0.83 -13.39
N ASN A 195 23.03 1.83 -14.10
CA ASN A 195 22.82 3.23 -13.75
C ASN A 195 21.35 3.64 -14.00
N PRO A 196 20.81 4.55 -13.18
CA PRO A 196 19.44 5.04 -13.36
C PRO A 196 19.27 5.72 -14.73
N PRO A 197 18.05 5.68 -15.30
CA PRO A 197 17.78 6.29 -16.58
C PRO A 197 17.90 7.81 -16.48
N VAL A 198 18.53 8.44 -17.48
CA VAL A 198 18.76 9.89 -17.48
C VAL A 198 17.41 10.63 -17.55
N PRO A 199 17.04 11.40 -16.51
CA PRO A 199 15.79 12.14 -16.53
C PRO A 199 15.88 13.35 -17.47
N ARG A 200 14.72 13.92 -17.82
CA ARG A 200 14.63 15.17 -18.59
C ARG A 200 15.47 16.26 -17.91
N ALA A 201 16.16 17.09 -18.69
CA ALA A 201 17.12 18.10 -18.20
C ALA A 201 16.59 18.94 -17.01
N LYS A 202 15.32 19.37 -17.07
CA LYS A 202 14.65 20.11 -15.98
C LYS A 202 14.64 19.39 -14.62
N PHE A 203 14.62 18.07 -14.62
CA PHE A 203 14.53 17.24 -13.42
C PHE A 203 15.87 16.61 -12.99
N ARG A 204 16.93 16.71 -13.81
CA ARG A 204 18.26 16.14 -13.49
C ARG A 204 18.80 16.63 -12.15
N LYS A 205 18.85 17.95 -11.95
CA LYS A 205 19.31 18.56 -10.69
C LYS A 205 18.47 18.16 -9.46
N ARG A 206 17.22 17.73 -9.67
CA ARG A 206 16.30 17.33 -8.58
C ARG A 206 16.41 15.85 -8.21
N GLN A 207 17.12 15.07 -9.01
CA GLN A 207 17.27 13.62 -8.91
C GLN A 207 18.74 13.20 -8.71
N LEU A 208 19.57 14.09 -8.15
CA LEU A 208 20.98 13.78 -7.90
C LEU A 208 21.13 12.66 -6.85
N ASN A 209 20.54 12.85 -5.67
CA ASN A 209 20.67 11.91 -4.55
C ASN A 209 19.55 10.86 -4.52
N LYS A 210 18.51 11.06 -5.34
CA LYS A 210 17.29 10.25 -5.28
C LYS A 210 16.68 10.03 -6.66
N GLN A 211 16.19 8.83 -6.89
CA GLN A 211 15.47 8.52 -8.10
C GLN A 211 13.95 8.68 -7.91
N TRP A 212 13.28 9.17 -8.95
CA TRP A 212 11.83 9.27 -8.96
C TRP A 212 11.19 8.00 -9.52
N LEU A 213 10.17 7.50 -8.81
CA LEU A 213 9.27 6.46 -9.33
C LEU A 213 8.52 6.96 -10.57
N PRO A 214 8.01 6.04 -11.43
CA PRO A 214 7.27 6.42 -12.65
C PRO A 214 6.08 7.36 -12.35
N THR A 215 5.46 7.19 -11.19
CA THR A 215 4.28 7.94 -10.75
C THR A 215 4.63 9.09 -9.78
N HIS A 216 5.90 9.48 -9.65
CA HIS A 216 6.34 10.49 -8.66
C HIS A 216 5.57 11.81 -8.77
N MET A 217 5.25 12.26 -9.99
CA MET A 217 4.47 13.49 -10.22
C MET A 217 3.01 13.38 -9.74
N PHE A 218 2.45 12.17 -9.67
CA PHE A 218 1.14 11.92 -9.10
C PHE A 218 1.20 11.98 -7.57
N HIS A 219 2.16 11.27 -6.98
CA HIS A 219 2.35 11.14 -5.54
C HIS A 219 2.77 12.45 -4.87
N THR A 220 3.75 13.18 -5.41
CA THR A 220 4.17 14.49 -4.87
C THR A 220 3.05 15.52 -4.71
N LYS A 221 1.96 15.38 -5.48
CA LYS A 221 0.81 16.27 -5.42
C LYS A 221 -0.26 15.83 -4.42
N ARG A 222 -0.17 14.62 -3.87
CA ARG A 222 -1.26 13.96 -3.12
C ARG A 222 -0.79 13.26 -1.84
N ALA A 223 0.49 12.98 -1.71
CA ALA A 223 1.13 12.26 -0.63
C ALA A 223 2.31 13.05 -0.06
N HIS A 224 2.62 12.79 1.20
CA HIS A 224 3.89 13.17 1.82
C HIS A 224 4.97 12.23 1.29
N MET A 225 6.05 12.80 0.75
CA MET A 225 7.18 12.04 0.20
C MET A 225 8.32 11.99 1.21
N THR A 226 9.27 11.08 0.99
CA THR A 226 10.55 11.10 1.71
C THR A 226 11.29 12.44 1.54
N PRO A 227 12.01 12.92 2.57
CA PRO A 227 12.83 14.12 2.48
C PRO A 227 13.84 14.03 1.32
N PRO A 228 14.17 15.13 0.63
CA PRO A 228 15.08 15.08 -0.51
C PRO A 228 16.51 14.63 -0.23
N LEU A 229 17.02 14.92 0.97
CA LEU A 229 18.39 14.57 1.37
C LEU A 229 18.47 13.18 2.02
N GLU A 230 17.34 12.64 2.47
CA GLU A 230 17.26 11.34 3.14
C GLU A 230 16.30 10.40 2.39
N PRO A 231 16.60 10.06 1.11
CA PRO A 231 15.77 9.13 0.37
C PRO A 231 15.75 7.76 1.06
N LEU A 232 14.67 7.03 0.84
CA LEU A 232 14.55 5.66 1.32
C LEU A 232 14.95 4.74 0.18
N TRP A 233 15.96 3.89 0.40
CA TRP A 233 16.52 2.98 -0.61
C TRP A 233 16.93 3.69 -1.92
N ARG A 234 17.43 4.94 -1.82
CA ARG A 234 17.78 5.82 -2.95
C ARG A 234 16.58 6.26 -3.81
N PHE A 235 15.36 6.05 -3.35
CA PHE A 235 14.12 6.47 -4.01
C PHE A 235 13.38 7.57 -3.26
N ALA A 236 12.63 8.38 -4.02
CA ALA A 236 11.63 9.28 -3.48
C ALA A 236 10.27 8.57 -3.36
N ILE A 237 10.01 7.96 -2.20
CA ILE A 237 8.86 7.08 -1.94
C ILE A 237 7.72 7.85 -1.25
N PRO A 238 6.44 7.59 -1.59
CA PRO A 238 5.30 8.14 -0.84
C PRO A 238 5.17 7.47 0.54
N MET A 239 5.25 8.28 1.60
CA MET A 239 5.10 7.81 2.99
C MET A 239 3.63 7.63 3.38
N ALA A 240 2.80 8.65 3.16
CA ALA A 240 1.37 8.62 3.45
C ALA A 240 0.59 9.61 2.57
N PRO A 241 -0.66 9.32 2.18
CA PRO A 241 -1.56 10.30 1.60
C PRO A 241 -1.75 11.53 2.50
N THR A 242 -2.01 12.68 1.89
CA THR A 242 -2.32 13.92 2.63
C THR A 242 -3.65 13.86 3.38
N MET A 243 -4.57 12.98 2.97
CA MET A 243 -5.80 12.72 3.71
C MET A 243 -5.56 11.70 4.82
N LYS A 244 -6.16 11.93 5.98
CA LYS A 244 -6.19 10.95 7.07
C LYS A 244 -6.92 9.69 6.59
N CYS A 245 -6.19 8.59 6.46
CA CYS A 245 -6.66 7.39 5.79
C CYS A 245 -6.49 6.10 6.61
N TYR A 246 -6.16 6.15 7.91
CA TYR A 246 -5.98 4.95 8.75
C TYR A 246 -7.20 4.00 8.69
N ARG A 247 -8.38 4.45 9.16
CA ARG A 247 -9.63 3.66 9.07
C ARG A 247 -10.14 3.43 7.64
N PRO A 248 -10.11 4.43 6.73
CA PRO A 248 -10.50 4.20 5.34
C PRO A 248 -9.65 3.15 4.61
N THR A 249 -8.37 3.02 4.93
CA THR A 249 -7.48 2.01 4.33
C THR A 249 -7.92 0.62 4.78
N HIS A 250 -8.08 0.38 6.09
CA HIS A 250 -8.61 -0.88 6.62
C HIS A 250 -9.98 -1.24 6.00
N ARG A 251 -10.92 -0.29 5.91
CA ARG A 251 -12.23 -0.55 5.30
C ARG A 251 -12.13 -0.90 3.82
N ALA A 252 -11.24 -0.23 3.08
CA ALA A 252 -11.05 -0.46 1.66
C ALA A 252 -10.30 -1.76 1.36
N SER A 253 -9.38 -2.18 2.23
CA SER A 253 -8.62 -3.42 2.08
C SER A 253 -9.38 -4.64 2.57
N VAL A 254 -10.21 -4.54 3.61
CA VAL A 254 -10.90 -5.69 4.23
C VAL A 254 -12.35 -5.81 3.79
N ILE A 255 -13.13 -4.73 3.93
CA ILE A 255 -14.61 -4.79 3.82
C ILE A 255 -15.07 -4.59 2.38
N ARG A 256 -14.76 -3.42 1.81
CA ARG A 256 -15.32 -3.00 0.53
C ARG A 256 -14.42 -1.95 -0.11
N GLY A 257 -13.80 -2.30 -1.23
CA GLY A 257 -12.96 -1.38 -1.99
C GLY A 257 -11.67 -2.03 -2.48
N ALA A 258 -10.72 -1.19 -2.88
CA ALA A 258 -9.35 -1.60 -3.15
C ALA A 258 -8.38 -0.46 -2.80
N VAL A 259 -7.17 -0.83 -2.39
CA VAL A 259 -6.04 0.08 -2.17
C VAL A 259 -4.89 -0.36 -3.05
N ALA A 260 -4.25 0.57 -3.74
CA ALA A 260 -3.10 0.31 -4.60
C ALA A 260 -1.84 1.04 -4.12
N TRP A 261 -0.67 0.45 -4.38
CA TRP A 261 0.65 1.00 -4.08
C TRP A 261 1.54 0.95 -5.32
N ASP A 262 2.32 2.01 -5.54
CA ASP A 262 3.40 1.97 -6.52
C ASP A 262 4.62 1.32 -5.86
N THR A 263 4.85 0.05 -6.18
CA THR A 263 5.97 -0.75 -5.65
C THR A 263 7.10 -0.89 -6.65
N SER A 264 7.19 0.02 -7.64
CA SER A 264 8.28 0.03 -8.62
C SER A 264 9.68 0.20 -8.01
N TYR A 265 9.80 0.53 -6.72
CA TYR A 265 11.09 0.51 -6.00
C TYR A 265 11.59 -0.91 -5.71
N MET A 266 10.74 -1.94 -5.85
CA MET A 266 11.14 -3.34 -5.75
C MET A 266 12.13 -3.69 -6.85
N SER A 267 13.25 -4.29 -6.46
CA SER A 267 14.32 -4.59 -7.40
C SER A 267 14.09 -5.93 -8.06
N THR A 268 14.37 -6.01 -9.36
CA THR A 268 14.24 -7.25 -10.14
C THR A 268 15.60 -7.62 -10.74
N ILE A 269 16.02 -8.86 -10.56
CA ILE A 269 17.21 -9.46 -11.16
C ILE A 269 16.74 -10.49 -12.18
N GLY A 270 17.25 -10.41 -13.41
CA GLY A 270 17.06 -11.42 -14.43
C GLY A 270 18.23 -12.40 -14.45
N LEU A 271 17.94 -13.69 -14.42
CA LEU A 271 18.89 -14.77 -14.62
C LEU A 271 18.62 -15.45 -15.95
N TYR A 272 19.67 -15.72 -16.73
CA TYR A 272 19.59 -16.48 -17.97
C TYR A 272 20.73 -17.47 -18.10
N GLY A 273 20.40 -18.75 -18.26
CA GLY A 273 21.36 -19.85 -18.25
C GLY A 273 20.70 -21.21 -18.44
N SER A 274 21.50 -22.27 -18.33
CA SER A 274 21.00 -23.66 -18.32
C SER A 274 20.16 -23.90 -17.07
N ASP A 275 19.10 -24.70 -17.19
CA ASP A 275 18.20 -25.06 -16.08
C ASP A 275 18.96 -25.60 -14.86
N ALA A 276 19.86 -26.57 -15.09
CA ALA A 276 20.66 -27.18 -14.03
C ALA A 276 21.56 -26.17 -13.27
N HIS A 277 22.11 -25.18 -13.98
CA HIS A 277 22.96 -24.16 -13.36
C HIS A 277 22.14 -23.15 -12.56
N ILE A 278 20.95 -22.78 -13.04
CA ILE A 278 20.04 -21.89 -12.30
C ILE A 278 19.51 -22.59 -11.06
N GLN A 279 19.14 -23.87 -11.18
CA GLN A 279 18.72 -24.69 -10.05
C GLN A 279 19.83 -24.76 -8.99
N LYS A 280 21.06 -25.12 -9.39
CA LYS A 280 22.21 -25.16 -8.47
C LYS A 280 22.43 -23.81 -7.78
N LEU A 281 22.35 -22.71 -8.53
CA LEU A 281 22.48 -21.37 -7.97
C LEU A 281 21.40 -21.09 -6.91
N LEU A 282 20.14 -21.40 -7.21
CA LEU A 282 19.03 -21.16 -6.28
C LEU A 282 19.11 -22.08 -5.04
N THR A 283 19.55 -23.33 -5.21
CA THR A 283 19.84 -24.25 -4.10
C THR A 283 20.97 -23.72 -3.22
N ASP A 284 22.03 -23.16 -3.80
CA ASP A 284 23.12 -22.52 -3.04
C ASP A 284 22.59 -21.36 -2.17
N PHE A 285 21.48 -20.69 -2.53
CA PHE A 285 20.83 -19.63 -1.73
C PHE A 285 19.70 -20.14 -0.80
N GLY A 286 19.57 -21.45 -0.61
CA GLY A 286 18.58 -22.06 0.30
C GLY A 286 17.19 -22.27 -0.29
N VAL A 287 17.02 -22.17 -1.62
CA VAL A 287 15.76 -22.54 -2.26
C VAL A 287 15.64 -24.06 -2.30
N ASP A 288 14.57 -24.59 -1.70
CA ASP A 288 14.25 -26.01 -1.60
C ASP A 288 13.07 -26.39 -2.51
N ASN A 289 12.50 -27.60 -2.34
CA ASN A 289 11.30 -28.06 -3.05
C ASN A 289 11.43 -28.24 -4.58
N TRP A 290 12.56 -28.78 -5.04
CA TRP A 290 12.82 -29.08 -6.47
C TRP A 290 12.07 -30.30 -7.05
N GLY A 291 11.42 -31.10 -6.20
CA GLY A 291 10.66 -32.30 -6.58
C GLY A 291 9.33 -32.01 -7.29
N LYS A 292 8.38 -32.96 -7.20
CA LYS A 292 7.04 -32.83 -7.83
C LYS A 292 6.26 -31.62 -7.33
N ARG A 293 6.36 -31.30 -6.04
CA ARG A 293 5.73 -30.11 -5.42
C ARG A 293 6.19 -28.81 -6.09
N GLY A 294 7.41 -28.78 -6.61
CA GLY A 294 7.98 -27.62 -7.27
C GLY A 294 7.81 -27.54 -8.79
N GLN A 295 7.14 -28.51 -9.41
CA GLN A 295 7.07 -28.57 -10.87
C GLN A 295 6.33 -27.36 -11.45
N LYS A 296 5.19 -26.96 -10.88
CA LYS A 296 4.36 -25.87 -11.40
C LYS A 296 5.07 -24.51 -11.41
N TRP A 297 5.86 -24.19 -10.39
CA TRP A 297 6.59 -22.92 -10.37
C TRP A 297 7.81 -22.94 -11.31
N ARG A 298 8.47 -24.10 -11.49
CA ARG A 298 9.55 -24.29 -12.49
C ARG A 298 9.05 -24.25 -13.93
N ASP A 299 7.83 -24.70 -14.15
CA ASP A 299 7.14 -24.60 -15.44
C ASP A 299 6.65 -23.17 -15.73
N GLY A 300 6.78 -22.25 -14.77
CA GLY A 300 6.46 -20.83 -14.97
C GLY A 300 4.96 -20.53 -14.93
N THR A 301 4.16 -21.35 -14.23
CA THR A 301 2.72 -21.13 -14.03
C THR A 301 2.39 -20.70 -12.59
N ARG A 302 3.38 -20.78 -11.69
CA ARG A 302 3.30 -20.34 -10.30
C ARG A 302 4.51 -19.51 -9.91
N THR A 303 4.35 -18.66 -8.89
CA THR A 303 5.47 -17.98 -8.23
C THR A 303 5.97 -18.79 -7.05
N TRP A 304 7.26 -18.67 -6.76
CA TRP A 304 7.83 -19.13 -5.50
C TRP A 304 8.09 -17.91 -4.61
N GLU A 305 7.61 -17.96 -3.38
CA GLU A 305 7.81 -16.91 -2.38
C GLU A 305 8.49 -17.54 -1.17
N GLY A 306 9.62 -16.98 -0.76
CA GLY A 306 10.42 -17.55 0.32
C GLY A 306 11.64 -16.71 0.64
N TRP A 307 12.41 -17.16 1.62
CA TRP A 307 13.63 -16.49 2.08
C TRP A 307 14.86 -16.98 1.31
N LEU A 308 15.77 -16.04 0.99
CA LEU A 308 17.10 -16.37 0.49
C LEU A 308 18.16 -16.16 1.57
N TYR A 309 19.19 -17.01 1.55
CA TYR A 309 20.29 -17.06 2.51
C TYR A 309 21.63 -17.02 1.79
N GLU A 310 22.68 -16.54 2.44
CA GLU A 310 24.03 -16.72 1.90
C GLU A 310 24.39 -18.22 1.76
N LYS A 311 25.31 -18.55 0.85
CA LYS A 311 25.71 -19.94 0.61
C LYS A 311 26.25 -20.60 1.88
N GLY A 312 25.64 -21.71 2.27
CA GLY A 312 25.97 -22.43 3.50
C GLY A 312 25.62 -21.66 4.78
N GLY A 313 24.92 -20.53 4.67
CA GLY A 313 24.51 -19.67 5.78
C GLY A 313 23.08 -19.91 6.24
N TRP A 314 22.46 -21.03 5.87
CA TRP A 314 21.18 -21.42 6.43
C TRP A 314 21.40 -21.96 7.86
N PRO A 315 20.69 -21.48 8.91
CA PRO A 315 19.71 -20.39 8.96
C PRO A 315 20.27 -19.00 9.37
N GLU A 316 21.55 -18.90 9.73
CA GLU A 316 22.13 -17.71 10.38
C GLU A 316 22.27 -16.45 9.50
N LYS A 317 22.37 -16.58 8.18
CA LYS A 317 22.66 -15.48 7.24
C LYS A 317 21.51 -15.25 6.26
N ALA A 318 20.36 -14.89 6.81
CA ALA A 318 19.17 -14.54 6.03
C ALA A 318 19.34 -13.17 5.34
N ILE A 319 19.11 -13.13 4.03
CA ILE A 319 19.24 -11.91 3.22
C ILE A 319 17.91 -11.15 3.18
N ALA A 320 16.88 -11.75 2.57
CA ALA A 320 15.55 -11.16 2.42
C ALA A 320 14.52 -12.17 1.90
N PRO A 321 13.21 -11.89 2.09
CA PRO A 321 12.15 -12.56 1.37
C PRO A 321 12.14 -12.11 -0.11
N VAL A 322 11.93 -13.06 -1.02
CA VAL A 322 11.94 -12.82 -2.47
C VAL A 322 10.78 -13.56 -3.15
N ALA A 323 10.36 -13.03 -4.30
CA ALA A 323 9.46 -13.72 -5.21
C ALA A 323 10.23 -14.12 -6.48
N ILE A 324 10.29 -15.43 -6.77
CA ILE A 324 10.94 -15.99 -7.95
C ILE A 324 9.89 -16.39 -8.97
N VAL A 325 10.12 -16.01 -10.23
CA VAL A 325 9.24 -16.33 -11.34
C VAL A 325 10.04 -16.91 -12.51
N TRP A 326 9.71 -18.13 -12.91
CA TRP A 326 10.26 -18.75 -14.12
C TRP A 326 9.50 -18.29 -15.37
N CYS A 327 10.21 -18.19 -16.49
CA CYS A 327 9.58 -18.07 -17.79
C CYS A 327 8.95 -19.42 -18.17
N ALA A 328 7.69 -19.39 -18.59
CA ALA A 328 7.00 -20.58 -19.07
C ALA A 328 7.69 -21.18 -20.31
N LYS A 329 7.64 -22.51 -20.46
CA LYS A 329 8.25 -23.19 -21.61
C LYS A 329 7.45 -22.86 -22.88
N PRO A 330 8.10 -22.60 -24.02
CA PRO A 330 7.40 -22.60 -25.30
C PRO A 330 6.80 -23.99 -25.56
N LYS A 331 5.60 -24.04 -26.13
CA LYS A 331 4.99 -25.31 -26.56
C LYS A 331 5.69 -25.79 -27.84
N PRO A 332 5.77 -27.11 -28.08
CA PRO A 332 6.41 -27.67 -29.27
C PRO A 332 5.72 -27.30 -30.59
N GLU A 333 4.46 -26.86 -30.56
CA GLU A 333 3.68 -26.47 -31.75
C GLU A 333 4.06 -25.08 -32.32
N ASP A 334 4.73 -24.22 -31.55
CA ASP A 334 5.13 -22.86 -31.97
C ASP A 334 6.47 -22.79 -32.71
N VAL A 335 7.06 -23.94 -33.10
CA VAL A 335 8.24 -23.96 -33.96
C VAL A 335 7.76 -23.81 -35.40
N GLU A 336 7.58 -22.57 -35.84
CA GLU A 336 7.39 -22.26 -37.26
C GLU A 336 8.51 -22.97 -38.07
N MET A 337 8.09 -23.88 -38.95
CA MET A 337 8.92 -24.47 -39.99
C MET A 337 9.38 -23.34 -40.91
N GLY A 338 10.51 -22.74 -40.60
CA GLY A 338 11.22 -21.89 -41.55
C GLY A 338 11.77 -22.79 -42.64
N ASP A 339 11.20 -22.69 -43.83
CA ASP A 339 11.72 -23.30 -45.05
C ASP A 339 13.12 -22.74 -45.34
N ASP A 340 14.14 -23.45 -44.89
CA ASP A 340 15.45 -23.45 -45.50
C ASP A 340 16.06 -24.83 -45.26
N ALA A 341 15.75 -25.74 -46.19
CA ALA A 341 16.39 -27.02 -46.32
C ALA A 341 17.85 -26.81 -46.73
N THR A 342 18.75 -26.78 -45.75
CA THR A 342 20.14 -27.19 -45.93
C THR A 342 20.56 -28.10 -44.79
N GLU A 343 20.99 -29.30 -45.18
CA GLU A 343 21.34 -30.42 -44.32
C GLU A 343 22.58 -30.13 -43.43
N GLY A 344 22.58 -30.69 -42.23
CA GLY A 344 23.79 -30.90 -41.42
C GLY A 344 23.94 -30.01 -40.19
N VAL A 345 24.01 -30.66 -39.02
CA VAL A 345 24.26 -30.11 -37.67
C VAL A 345 23.01 -29.64 -36.90
N SER A 346 22.22 -30.62 -36.47
CA SER A 346 21.31 -30.52 -35.32
C SER A 346 22.08 -30.26 -34.02
N SER A 347 22.56 -29.02 -33.84
CA SER A 347 23.06 -28.60 -32.54
C SER A 347 21.89 -28.59 -31.54
N LYS A 348 21.90 -29.52 -30.58
CA LYS A 348 21.08 -29.46 -29.36
C LYS A 348 21.25 -28.06 -28.76
N LYS A 349 20.35 -27.12 -29.06
CA LYS A 349 20.32 -25.80 -28.42
C LYS A 349 20.07 -26.07 -26.95
N LYS A 350 21.14 -26.06 -26.15
CA LYS A 350 21.10 -26.24 -24.69
C LYS A 350 19.90 -25.46 -24.14
N ASP A 351 18.96 -26.13 -23.47
CA ASP A 351 17.74 -25.55 -22.92
C ASP A 351 18.08 -24.38 -21.97
N LYS A 352 18.10 -23.17 -22.52
CA LYS A 352 18.36 -21.96 -21.75
C LYS A 352 17.03 -21.42 -21.23
N ARG A 353 16.95 -21.22 -19.92
CA ARG A 353 15.77 -20.67 -19.23
C ARG A 353 16.05 -19.27 -18.71
N GLN A 354 14.96 -18.54 -18.47
CA GLN A 354 14.97 -17.21 -17.87
C GLN A 354 14.18 -17.21 -16.56
N VAL A 355 14.73 -16.55 -15.55
CA VAL A 355 14.12 -16.41 -14.23
C VAL A 355 14.20 -14.96 -13.77
N LEU A 356 13.13 -14.46 -13.16
CA LEU A 356 13.09 -13.16 -12.50
C LEU A 356 13.05 -13.35 -10.99
N ILE A 357 14.00 -12.74 -10.29
CA ILE A 357 14.02 -12.67 -8.82
C ILE A 357 13.63 -11.25 -8.42
N ARG A 358 12.53 -11.12 -7.68
CA ARG A 358 12.06 -9.85 -7.12
C ARG A 358 12.42 -9.77 -5.65
N ILE A 359 13.19 -8.75 -5.29
CA ILE A 359 13.71 -8.54 -3.94
C ILE A 359 13.49 -7.09 -3.50
N HIS A 360 13.37 -6.90 -2.19
CA HIS A 360 13.33 -5.58 -1.58
C HIS A 360 14.66 -4.81 -1.82
N PRO A 361 14.63 -3.50 -2.13
CA PRO A 361 15.83 -2.77 -2.56
C PRO A 361 16.93 -2.61 -1.49
N SER A 362 16.61 -2.76 -0.20
CA SER A 362 17.62 -2.74 0.88
C SER A 362 18.58 -3.93 0.79
N ALA A 363 18.08 -5.11 0.43
CA ALA A 363 18.86 -6.35 0.33
C ALA A 363 19.36 -6.63 -1.10
N PHE A 364 19.04 -5.77 -2.07
CA PHE A 364 19.41 -5.97 -3.47
C PHE A 364 20.93 -6.00 -3.69
N LEU A 365 21.67 -5.08 -3.05
CA LEU A 365 23.13 -5.01 -3.21
C LEU A 365 23.81 -6.24 -2.60
N GLU A 366 23.34 -6.65 -1.42
CA GLU A 366 23.80 -7.82 -0.71
C GLU A 366 23.62 -9.10 -1.54
N LEU A 367 22.42 -9.34 -2.07
CA LEU A 367 22.17 -10.49 -2.96
C LEU A 367 23.02 -10.44 -4.23
N LEU A 368 23.13 -9.27 -4.86
CA LEU A 368 23.90 -9.14 -6.10
C LEU A 368 25.40 -9.39 -5.86
N ASP A 369 25.94 -8.91 -4.74
CA ASP A 369 27.33 -9.14 -4.36
C ASP A 369 27.56 -10.60 -3.95
N ALA A 370 26.61 -11.25 -3.28
CA ALA A 370 26.66 -12.69 -3.00
C ALA A 370 26.66 -13.53 -4.29
N ILE A 371 25.80 -13.22 -5.26
CA ILE A 371 25.78 -13.90 -6.57
C ILE A 371 27.10 -13.69 -7.32
N ARG A 372 27.68 -12.48 -7.26
CA ARG A 372 28.98 -12.19 -7.89
C ARG A 372 30.13 -13.00 -7.29
N LYS A 373 30.16 -13.16 -5.97
CA LYS A 373 31.18 -13.96 -5.27
C LYS A 373 31.17 -15.43 -5.73
N LEU A 374 30.00 -15.98 -6.04
CA LEU A 374 29.86 -17.35 -6.55
C LEU A 374 30.31 -17.52 -8.00
N ASN A 375 30.33 -16.44 -8.79
CA ASN A 375 30.64 -16.41 -10.22
C ASN A 375 30.03 -17.58 -11.03
N PRO A 376 28.69 -17.78 -10.98
CA PRO A 376 28.05 -18.91 -11.63
C PRO A 376 28.09 -18.79 -13.18
N PRO A 377 28.02 -19.91 -13.92
CA PRO A 377 27.88 -19.93 -15.38
C PRO A 377 26.46 -19.53 -15.85
N VAL A 378 25.92 -18.46 -15.25
CA VAL A 378 24.59 -17.90 -15.49
C VAL A 378 24.76 -16.40 -15.72
N THR A 379 24.09 -15.88 -16.75
CA THR A 379 24.10 -14.43 -17.01
C THR A 379 23.13 -13.72 -16.07
N VAL A 380 23.65 -12.73 -15.35
CA VAL A 380 22.89 -11.92 -14.38
C VAL A 380 22.68 -10.51 -14.94
N GLU A 381 21.43 -10.08 -15.00
CA GLU A 381 21.00 -8.76 -15.48
C GLU A 381 20.23 -8.00 -14.39
N ASP A 382 20.63 -6.74 -14.13
CA ASP A 382 19.85 -5.81 -13.29
C ASP A 382 18.68 -5.21 -14.10
N LEU A 383 17.44 -5.38 -13.62
CA LEU A 383 16.23 -4.91 -14.29
C LEU A 383 15.46 -3.84 -13.49
N ARG A 384 16.07 -3.25 -12.44
CA ARG A 384 15.45 -2.21 -11.58
C ARG A 384 14.83 -1.03 -12.33
N TRP A 385 15.39 -0.66 -13.48
CA TRP A 385 14.96 0.50 -14.27
C TRP A 385 14.14 0.14 -15.51
N GLU A 386 13.98 -1.15 -15.79
CA GLU A 386 13.22 -1.65 -16.95
C GLU A 386 11.84 -2.16 -16.54
N ILE A 387 11.72 -2.73 -15.35
CA ILE A 387 10.49 -3.32 -14.82
C ILE A 387 10.02 -2.49 -13.62
N GLY A 388 8.73 -2.13 -13.61
CA GLY A 388 8.05 -1.57 -12.45
C GLY A 388 6.92 -2.48 -11.98
N SER A 389 6.30 -2.13 -10.85
CA SER A 389 5.19 -2.90 -10.31
C SER A 389 4.18 -2.05 -9.56
N ILE A 390 2.95 -2.55 -9.57
CA ILE A 390 1.81 -2.01 -8.84
C ILE A 390 1.24 -3.15 -8.01
N GLU A 391 1.12 -2.93 -6.70
CA GLU A 391 0.39 -3.85 -5.83
C GLU A 391 -1.01 -3.32 -5.57
N ILE A 392 -2.00 -4.20 -5.53
CA ILE A 392 -3.37 -3.86 -5.19
C ILE A 392 -3.98 -4.92 -4.28
N THR A 393 -4.64 -4.46 -3.23
CA THR A 393 -5.22 -5.30 -2.18
C THR A 393 -6.67 -4.90 -1.92
N GLY A 394 -7.49 -5.91 -1.64
CA GLY A 394 -8.87 -5.77 -1.19
C GLY A 394 -9.90 -6.38 -2.13
N PRO A 395 -11.18 -6.46 -1.71
CA PRO A 395 -12.19 -7.23 -2.44
C PRO A 395 -12.50 -6.74 -3.86
N GLY A 396 -12.30 -5.44 -4.12
CA GLY A 396 -12.47 -4.83 -5.44
C GLY A 396 -11.20 -4.82 -6.30
N ALA A 397 -10.13 -5.50 -5.87
CA ALA A 397 -8.84 -5.46 -6.56
C ALA A 397 -8.90 -6.12 -7.95
N THR A 398 -9.46 -7.33 -8.03
CA THR A 398 -9.59 -8.07 -9.29
C THR A 398 -10.50 -7.32 -10.27
N GLU A 399 -11.65 -6.85 -9.79
CA GLU A 399 -12.59 -6.03 -10.58
C GLU A 399 -11.89 -4.79 -11.18
N ALA A 400 -11.13 -4.06 -10.36
CA ALA A 400 -10.43 -2.85 -10.81
C ALA A 400 -9.31 -3.15 -11.82
N LEU A 401 -8.60 -4.26 -11.65
CA LEU A 401 -7.59 -4.68 -12.62
C LEU A 401 -8.23 -5.14 -13.94
N CYS A 402 -9.29 -5.95 -13.90
CA CYS A 402 -10.01 -6.39 -15.10
C CYS A 402 -10.61 -5.22 -15.88
N GLY A 403 -11.09 -4.17 -15.20
CA GLY A 403 -11.63 -2.99 -15.86
C GLY A 403 -10.58 -2.05 -16.49
N VAL A 404 -9.32 -2.15 -16.06
CA VAL A 404 -8.22 -1.29 -16.52
C VAL A 404 -7.31 -2.00 -17.54
N LEU A 405 -7.12 -3.30 -17.38
CA LEU A 405 -6.26 -4.12 -18.23
C LEU A 405 -7.11 -4.79 -19.31
N TRP A 406 -6.85 -4.41 -20.56
CA TRP A 406 -7.58 -4.86 -21.74
C TRP A 406 -6.65 -5.75 -22.57
N PRO A 407 -6.78 -7.09 -22.47
CA PRO A 407 -5.94 -8.00 -23.23
C PRO A 407 -6.00 -7.66 -24.73
N VAL A 408 -4.83 -7.63 -25.37
CA VAL A 408 -4.75 -7.62 -26.84
C VAL A 408 -5.23 -8.99 -27.30
N ALA A 409 -6.15 -9.04 -28.26
CA ALA A 409 -6.68 -10.29 -28.79
C ALA A 409 -5.53 -11.13 -29.37
N ALA A 410 -5.05 -12.10 -28.60
CA ALA A 410 -4.49 -13.31 -29.17
C ALA A 410 -5.69 -14.20 -29.57
N GLU A 411 -5.51 -15.04 -30.57
CA GLU A 411 -6.52 -15.97 -31.09
C GLU A 411 -7.41 -16.53 -29.96
N ASN A 412 -8.73 -16.52 -30.16
CA ASN A 412 -9.74 -16.89 -29.17
C ASN A 412 -9.72 -18.40 -28.89
N ALA A 413 -8.57 -18.96 -28.52
CA ALA A 413 -8.46 -20.29 -27.98
C ALA A 413 -9.16 -20.32 -26.62
N GLU A 414 -10.03 -21.32 -26.45
CA GLU A 414 -10.65 -21.60 -25.16
C GLU A 414 -9.57 -21.76 -24.09
N ASP A 415 -9.82 -21.18 -22.91
CA ASP A 415 -8.91 -21.20 -21.77
C ASP A 415 -7.54 -20.50 -21.98
N SER A 416 -7.43 -19.63 -22.99
CA SER A 416 -6.30 -18.72 -23.12
C SER A 416 -6.14 -17.80 -21.89
N PRO A 417 -4.91 -17.33 -21.58
CA PRO A 417 -4.67 -16.38 -20.49
C PRO A 417 -5.58 -15.15 -20.50
N SER A 418 -5.87 -14.62 -21.70
CA SER A 418 -6.73 -13.47 -21.92
C SER A 418 -8.21 -13.76 -21.60
N ASP A 419 -8.68 -14.96 -21.89
CA ASP A 419 -10.07 -15.36 -21.62
C ASP A 419 -10.28 -15.67 -20.14
N VAL A 420 -9.38 -16.45 -19.55
CA VAL A 420 -9.38 -16.72 -18.10
C VAL A 420 -9.38 -15.40 -17.31
N TRP A 421 -8.58 -14.41 -17.72
CA TRP A 421 -8.54 -13.10 -17.07
C TRP A 421 -9.91 -12.40 -17.01
N LYS A 422 -10.72 -12.48 -18.07
CA LYS A 422 -12.06 -11.89 -18.11
C LYS A 422 -13.02 -12.63 -17.17
N ARG A 423 -12.90 -13.96 -17.08
CA ARG A 423 -13.72 -14.80 -16.19
C ARG A 423 -13.46 -14.50 -14.71
N LEU A 424 -12.27 -14.01 -14.34
CA LEU A 424 -11.88 -13.72 -12.95
C LEU A 424 -12.47 -12.42 -12.37
N ALA A 425 -13.12 -11.58 -13.17
CA ALA A 425 -13.67 -10.30 -12.69
C ALA A 425 -14.57 -10.39 -11.42
N PRO A 426 -15.39 -11.45 -11.21
CA PRO A 426 -16.20 -11.60 -9.99
C PRO A 426 -15.42 -12.02 -8.74
N VAL A 427 -14.13 -12.37 -8.84
CA VAL A 427 -13.34 -12.86 -7.70
C VAL A 427 -13.06 -11.74 -6.70
N THR A 428 -13.72 -11.82 -5.54
CA THR A 428 -13.56 -10.85 -4.44
C THR A 428 -12.50 -11.28 -3.44
N ASN A 429 -12.45 -12.56 -3.06
CA ASN A 429 -11.43 -13.09 -2.16
C ASN A 429 -10.33 -13.81 -2.94
N LEU A 430 -9.10 -13.29 -2.87
CA LEU A 430 -7.95 -13.90 -3.53
C LEU A 430 -7.52 -15.24 -2.92
N GLY A 431 -8.05 -15.60 -1.75
CA GLY A 431 -7.95 -16.93 -1.15
C GLY A 431 -8.63 -18.03 -1.98
N THR A 432 -9.56 -17.71 -2.88
CA THR A 432 -10.25 -18.73 -3.70
C THR A 432 -9.44 -19.22 -4.89
N LEU A 433 -8.42 -18.47 -5.31
CA LEU A 433 -7.53 -18.88 -6.40
C LEU A 433 -6.65 -20.08 -5.97
N PRO A 434 -5.78 -20.60 -6.84
CA PRO A 434 -4.66 -21.40 -6.38
C PRO A 434 -3.60 -20.54 -5.68
N ALA A 435 -2.86 -21.11 -4.74
CA ALA A 435 -1.72 -20.43 -4.12
C ALA A 435 -0.69 -20.04 -5.19
N ASN A 436 -0.16 -18.82 -5.10
CA ASN A 436 0.89 -18.29 -5.97
C ASN A 436 0.57 -18.34 -7.48
N ALA A 437 -0.71 -18.21 -7.84
CA ALA A 437 -1.17 -18.22 -9.21
C ALA A 437 -0.51 -17.10 -10.03
N LEU A 438 0.06 -17.46 -11.18
CA LEU A 438 0.70 -16.55 -12.13
C LEU A 438 -0.11 -16.48 -13.43
N LEU A 439 -0.21 -15.29 -14.01
CA LEU A 439 -0.87 -15.03 -15.27
C LEU A 439 -0.06 -14.01 -16.08
N GLY A 440 0.26 -14.33 -17.32
CA GLY A 440 1.01 -13.45 -18.22
C GLY A 440 0.30 -13.27 -19.56
N PHE A 441 0.03 -12.03 -19.95
CA PHE A 441 -0.54 -11.69 -21.25
C PHE A 441 -0.17 -10.27 -21.67
N ASN A 442 -0.51 -9.90 -22.90
CA ASN A 442 -0.27 -8.56 -23.42
C ASN A 442 -1.54 -7.71 -23.31
N THR A 443 -1.43 -6.47 -22.83
CA THR A 443 -2.55 -5.52 -22.71
C THR A 443 -2.37 -4.33 -23.64
N SER A 444 -3.48 -3.77 -24.12
CA SER A 444 -3.50 -2.48 -24.80
C SER A 444 -3.23 -1.33 -23.82
N ASP A 445 -2.92 -0.14 -24.34
CA ASP A 445 -2.71 1.06 -23.52
C ASP A 445 -4.01 1.46 -22.78
N PRO A 446 -4.03 1.43 -21.42
CA PRO A 446 -5.22 1.75 -20.63
C PRO A 446 -5.70 3.19 -20.80
N ARG A 447 -4.90 4.07 -21.40
CA ARG A 447 -5.29 5.45 -21.69
C ARG A 447 -6.28 5.55 -22.83
N LEU A 448 -6.36 4.58 -23.74
CA LEU A 448 -7.38 4.54 -24.79
C LEU A 448 -8.77 4.37 -24.17
N HIS A 449 -8.88 3.50 -23.18
CA HIS A 449 -10.11 3.19 -22.44
C HIS A 449 -10.37 4.10 -21.23
N HIS A 450 -9.85 5.33 -21.22
CA HIS A 450 -10.04 6.27 -20.10
C HIS A 450 -11.11 7.35 -20.43
N PRO A 451 -12.06 7.67 -19.52
CA PRO A 451 -12.20 7.12 -18.17
C PRO A 451 -12.71 5.67 -18.18
N PRO A 452 -12.16 4.80 -17.34
CA PRO A 452 -12.60 3.42 -17.27
C PRO A 452 -14.05 3.34 -16.78
N ARG A 453 -14.77 2.32 -17.24
CA ARG A 453 -16.15 2.02 -16.84
C ARG A 453 -16.15 0.81 -15.93
N THR A 454 -17.09 0.79 -15.00
CA THR A 454 -17.32 -0.36 -14.12
C THR A 454 -17.62 -1.59 -14.97
N VAL A 455 -16.91 -2.68 -14.68
CA VAL A 455 -17.14 -3.98 -15.31
C VAL A 455 -18.51 -4.49 -14.88
N GLN A 456 -19.29 -5.01 -15.84
CA GLN A 456 -20.54 -5.70 -15.52
C GLN A 456 -20.19 -7.09 -15.03
N ILE A 457 -20.49 -7.37 -13.76
CA ILE A 457 -20.22 -8.66 -13.13
C ILE A 457 -21.42 -9.57 -13.43
N PRO A 458 -21.23 -10.68 -14.17
CA PRO A 458 -22.32 -11.63 -14.41
C PRO A 458 -22.82 -12.20 -13.09
N THR A 459 -24.14 -12.29 -12.94
CA THR A 459 -24.80 -12.86 -11.73
C THR A 459 -25.46 -14.21 -12.02
N ASP A 460 -25.26 -14.76 -13.22
CA ASP A 460 -25.87 -16.01 -13.66
C ASP A 460 -25.25 -17.23 -12.96
N SER A 461 -26.09 -18.22 -12.62
CA SER A 461 -25.66 -19.48 -12.01
C SER A 461 -24.62 -20.24 -12.87
N GLN A 462 -24.77 -20.22 -14.19
CA GLN A 462 -23.81 -20.82 -15.11
C GLN A 462 -22.44 -20.13 -15.06
N SER A 463 -22.42 -18.79 -15.02
CA SER A 463 -21.19 -18.00 -14.92
C SER A 463 -20.47 -18.26 -13.59
N HIS A 464 -21.24 -18.41 -12.50
CA HIS A 464 -20.70 -18.81 -11.20
C HIS A 464 -20.08 -20.21 -11.24
N SER A 465 -20.77 -21.18 -11.84
CA SER A 465 -20.29 -22.56 -12.00
C SER A 465 -19.00 -22.61 -12.83
N ARG A 466 -18.92 -21.83 -13.92
CA ARG A 466 -17.70 -21.70 -14.73
C ARG A 466 -16.53 -21.09 -13.95
N LEU A 467 -16.79 -20.09 -13.11
CA LEU A 467 -15.75 -19.49 -12.27
C LEU A 467 -15.22 -20.49 -11.23
N VAL A 468 -16.10 -21.20 -10.55
CA VAL A 468 -15.71 -22.24 -9.58
C VAL A 468 -14.88 -23.32 -10.26
N ASN A 469 -15.31 -23.79 -11.43
CA ASN A 469 -14.57 -24.76 -12.23
C ASN A 469 -13.17 -24.24 -12.63
N THR A 470 -13.10 -22.97 -13.07
CA THR A 470 -11.83 -22.31 -13.42
C THR A 470 -10.87 -22.22 -12.23
N CYS A 471 -11.38 -21.87 -11.04
CA CYS A 471 -10.57 -21.80 -9.81
C CYS A 471 -10.06 -23.18 -9.36
N ALA A 472 -10.85 -24.24 -9.56
CA ALA A 472 -10.49 -25.61 -9.18
C ALA A 472 -9.46 -26.24 -10.13
N HIS A 473 -9.70 -26.20 -11.44
CA HIS A 473 -8.82 -26.85 -12.43
C HIS A 473 -7.64 -25.98 -12.88
N TRP A 474 -7.76 -24.65 -12.73
CA TRP A 474 -6.77 -23.64 -13.11
C TRP A 474 -6.08 -23.90 -14.46
N PRO A 475 -6.76 -23.64 -15.58
CA PRO A 475 -6.30 -24.06 -16.91
C PRO A 475 -4.96 -23.42 -17.35
N LEU A 476 -4.57 -22.29 -16.74
CA LEU A 476 -3.29 -21.63 -16.98
C LEU A 476 -2.08 -22.52 -16.66
N ASP A 477 -2.26 -23.60 -15.89
CA ASP A 477 -1.22 -24.62 -15.69
C ASP A 477 -0.79 -25.28 -17.00
N ARG A 478 -1.67 -25.27 -18.03
CA ARG A 478 -1.44 -25.89 -19.34
C ARG A 478 -1.40 -24.86 -20.49
N THR A 479 -2.13 -23.76 -20.36
CA THR A 479 -2.31 -22.79 -21.47
C THR A 479 -1.35 -21.62 -21.44
N GLN A 480 -0.64 -21.37 -20.33
CA GLN A 480 0.29 -20.24 -20.20
C GLN A 480 1.55 -20.45 -21.05
N GLY A 481 1.70 -19.63 -22.11
CA GLY A 481 2.92 -19.55 -22.90
C GLY A 481 3.98 -18.59 -22.31
N PRO A 482 5.19 -18.53 -22.91
CA PRO A 482 6.29 -17.69 -22.45
C PRO A 482 5.90 -16.20 -22.46
N PRO A 483 5.86 -15.51 -21.30
CA PRO A 483 5.43 -14.11 -21.27
C PRO A 483 6.42 -13.18 -21.96
N ASP A 484 5.90 -12.26 -22.77
CA ASP A 484 6.69 -11.28 -23.52
C ASP A 484 7.52 -10.32 -22.65
N LEU A 485 7.17 -10.22 -21.37
CA LEU A 485 7.88 -9.43 -20.38
C LEU A 485 9.33 -9.90 -20.19
N PHE A 486 9.61 -11.20 -20.36
CA PHE A 486 10.97 -11.75 -20.26
C PHE A 486 11.86 -11.29 -21.42
N THR A 487 11.27 -11.00 -22.58
CA THR A 487 11.99 -10.55 -23.78
C THR A 487 12.33 -9.06 -23.74
N ARG A 488 13.63 -8.74 -23.73
CA ARG A 488 14.12 -7.35 -23.67
C ARG A 488 13.63 -6.47 -24.82
N LYS A 489 13.61 -7.00 -26.05
CA LYS A 489 13.13 -6.26 -27.25
C LYS A 489 11.69 -5.80 -27.05
N LYS A 490 10.79 -6.72 -26.71
CA LYS A 490 9.37 -6.44 -26.47
C LYS A 490 9.15 -5.44 -25.33
N ARG A 491 9.91 -5.52 -24.21
CA ARG A 491 9.87 -4.51 -23.13
C ARG A 491 10.22 -3.10 -23.60
N LEU A 492 11.30 -2.98 -24.38
CA LEU A 492 11.76 -1.69 -24.89
C LEU A 492 10.82 -1.13 -25.96
N ASP A 493 10.30 -1.99 -26.82
CA ASP A 493 9.36 -1.61 -27.88
C ASP A 493 8.07 -1.08 -27.28
N ALA A 494 7.48 -1.77 -26.29
CA ALA A 494 6.33 -1.27 -25.54
C ALA A 494 6.58 0.11 -24.91
N SER A 495 7.81 0.35 -24.42
CA SER A 495 8.20 1.63 -23.80
C SER A 495 8.47 2.76 -24.80
N ARG A 496 8.78 2.44 -26.05
CA ARG A 496 9.11 3.41 -27.12
C ARG A 496 7.88 3.81 -27.93
N THR A 497 6.98 2.86 -28.17
CA THR A 497 5.75 3.02 -28.96
C THR A 497 4.62 3.73 -28.21
N LEU A 498 4.79 4.01 -26.90
CA LEU A 498 3.82 4.80 -26.12
C LEU A 498 3.52 6.17 -26.74
N SER A 499 2.31 6.32 -27.25
CA SER A 499 1.79 7.57 -27.80
C SER A 499 1.76 8.70 -26.76
N SER A 500 1.92 9.94 -27.25
CA SER A 500 1.80 11.13 -26.41
C SER A 500 0.37 11.34 -25.91
N GLN A 501 0.20 11.92 -24.72
CA GLN A 501 -1.13 12.20 -24.17
C GLN A 501 -1.97 13.11 -25.08
N LYS A 502 -1.33 14.02 -25.82
CA LYS A 502 -2.02 14.91 -26.77
C LYS A 502 -2.61 14.13 -27.94
N SER A 503 -1.87 13.18 -28.49
CA SER A 503 -2.35 12.30 -29.58
C SER A 503 -3.57 11.50 -29.14
N ILE A 504 -3.51 10.87 -27.96
CA ILE A 504 -4.63 10.10 -27.39
C ILE A 504 -5.85 11.00 -27.17
N ASN A 505 -5.66 12.21 -26.64
CA ASN A 505 -6.77 13.15 -26.44
C ASN A 505 -7.40 13.60 -27.77
N ARG A 506 -6.62 13.74 -28.85
CA ARG A 506 -7.15 14.04 -30.20
C ARG A 506 -8.03 12.89 -30.68
N ARG A 507 -7.55 11.65 -30.57
CA ARG A 507 -8.32 10.43 -30.92
C ARG A 507 -9.63 10.35 -30.14
N LYS A 508 -9.60 10.61 -28.82
CA LYS A 508 -10.81 10.66 -27.99
C LYS A 508 -11.80 11.76 -28.35
N THR A 509 -11.31 12.87 -28.89
CA THR A 509 -12.16 13.98 -29.33
C THR A 509 -12.83 13.66 -30.67
N ALA A 510 -12.16 12.87 -31.51
CA ALA A 510 -12.70 12.39 -32.79
C ALA A 510 -13.69 11.22 -32.61
N ALA A 511 -13.56 10.44 -31.54
CA ALA A 511 -14.45 9.32 -31.24
C ALA A 511 -15.88 9.78 -30.88
N MET A 512 -16.87 8.94 -31.20
CA MET A 512 -18.27 9.19 -30.88
C MET A 512 -18.50 9.33 -29.37
N PRO A 513 -19.48 10.14 -28.91
CA PRO A 513 -19.82 10.24 -27.50
C PRO A 513 -20.12 8.85 -26.90
N LYS A 514 -19.52 8.54 -25.75
CA LYS A 514 -19.58 7.22 -25.08
C LYS A 514 -18.91 6.05 -25.83
N ALA A 515 -18.23 6.26 -26.95
CA ALA A 515 -17.35 5.25 -27.55
C ALA A 515 -15.91 5.41 -27.03
N TYR A 516 -15.12 4.33 -27.11
CA TYR A 516 -13.66 4.41 -26.97
C TYR A 516 -13.03 4.52 -28.36
N PRO A 517 -11.84 5.14 -28.49
CA PRO A 517 -11.09 5.10 -29.74
C PRO A 517 -10.74 3.65 -30.11
N GLU A 518 -10.88 3.32 -31.38
CA GLU A 518 -10.48 2.00 -31.91
C GLU A 518 -8.96 1.81 -31.81
N PRO A 519 -8.48 0.59 -31.49
CA PRO A 519 -7.06 0.29 -31.43
C PRO A 519 -6.44 0.31 -32.83
N LEU A 520 -5.24 0.87 -32.95
CA LEU A 520 -4.47 0.91 -34.20
C LEU A 520 -3.32 -0.11 -34.15
N PRO A 521 -2.85 -0.66 -35.29
CA PRO A 521 -1.67 -1.54 -35.32
C PRO A 521 -0.39 -0.88 -34.76
N THR A 522 -0.33 0.45 -34.80
CA THR A 522 0.77 1.25 -34.23
C THR A 522 0.73 1.37 -32.71
N ASP A 523 -0.39 0.99 -32.08
CA ASP A 523 -0.55 1.10 -30.63
C ASP A 523 0.33 0.09 -29.88
N PRO A 524 0.89 0.47 -28.72
CA PRO A 524 1.79 -0.40 -27.97
C PRO A 524 1.05 -1.62 -27.41
N SER A 525 1.57 -2.80 -27.69
CA SER A 525 1.26 -4.02 -26.95
C SER A 525 2.13 -4.06 -25.68
N ILE A 526 1.52 -3.91 -24.51
CA ILE A 526 2.23 -3.83 -23.23
C ILE A 526 2.27 -5.22 -22.59
N PRO A 527 3.45 -5.85 -22.46
CA PRO A 527 3.56 -7.13 -21.79
C PRO A 527 3.37 -6.97 -20.29
N ILE A 528 2.51 -7.78 -19.68
CA ILE A 528 2.25 -7.75 -18.25
C ILE A 528 2.35 -9.14 -17.63
N LEU A 529 2.65 -9.16 -16.34
CA LEU A 529 2.70 -10.35 -15.52
C LEU A 529 1.98 -10.04 -14.21
N LEU A 530 1.02 -10.88 -13.85
CA LEU A 530 0.16 -10.76 -12.69
C LEU A 530 0.33 -11.99 -11.82
N PHE A 531 0.60 -11.81 -10.54
CA PHE A 531 0.55 -12.91 -9.58
C PHE A 531 -0.18 -12.52 -8.30
N ALA A 532 -0.89 -13.50 -7.74
CA ALA A 532 -1.58 -13.36 -6.48
C ALA A 532 -0.72 -13.95 -5.35
N SER A 533 -0.32 -13.10 -4.41
CA SER A 533 0.34 -13.50 -3.17
C SER A 533 -0.67 -13.56 -2.03
N ARG A 534 -0.49 -14.53 -1.14
CA ARG A 534 -1.29 -14.70 0.08
C ARG A 534 -0.39 -14.55 1.28
N ALA A 535 -0.73 -13.59 2.15
CA ALA A 535 -0.14 -13.55 3.47
C ALA A 535 -0.77 -14.68 4.33
N SER A 536 0.03 -15.29 5.20
CA SER A 536 -0.41 -16.39 6.09
C SER A 536 -1.52 -15.97 7.09
N GLY A 537 -1.68 -14.66 7.34
CA GLY A 537 -2.64 -14.10 8.30
C GLY A 537 -4.05 -13.82 7.77
N ALA A 538 -4.91 -13.24 8.62
CA ALA A 538 -6.32 -12.92 8.35
C ALA A 538 -6.56 -11.78 7.34
N GLY A 539 -5.62 -11.54 6.43
CA GLY A 539 -5.67 -10.48 5.43
C GLY A 539 -6.19 -10.97 4.07
N ASN A 540 -6.79 -10.06 3.31
CA ASN A 540 -7.07 -10.31 1.90
C ASN A 540 -5.76 -10.43 1.12
N GLY A 541 -5.68 -11.35 0.15
CA GLY A 541 -4.52 -11.51 -0.72
C GLY A 541 -4.18 -10.24 -1.50
N THR A 542 -3.00 -10.23 -2.12
CA THR A 542 -2.49 -9.08 -2.88
C THR A 542 -2.18 -9.47 -4.31
N TRP A 543 -2.69 -8.71 -5.28
CA TRP A 543 -2.24 -8.81 -6.66
C TRP A 543 -0.99 -7.96 -6.86
N THR A 544 0.06 -8.55 -7.41
CA THR A 544 1.23 -7.81 -7.89
C THR A 544 1.22 -7.81 -9.41
N LEU A 545 1.00 -6.62 -9.98
CA LEU A 545 1.13 -6.38 -11.42
C LEU A 545 2.56 -5.93 -11.72
N VAL A 546 3.22 -6.62 -12.62
CA VAL A 546 4.57 -6.35 -13.11
C VAL A 546 4.52 -5.97 -14.58
N LEU A 547 5.14 -4.85 -14.93
CA LEU A 547 5.09 -4.30 -16.28
C LEU A 547 6.32 -3.41 -16.59
N PRO A 548 6.57 -3.03 -17.86
CA PRO A 548 7.66 -2.12 -18.18
C PRO A 548 7.55 -0.77 -17.45
N TRP A 549 8.69 -0.25 -16.98
CA TRP A 549 8.79 0.93 -16.10
C TRP A 549 8.01 2.15 -16.58
N LYS A 550 8.05 2.45 -17.89
CA LYS A 550 7.33 3.61 -18.47
C LYS A 550 5.82 3.41 -18.53
N CYS A 551 5.36 2.17 -18.65
CA CYS A 551 3.95 1.80 -18.79
C CYS A 551 3.20 1.84 -17.44
N VAL A 552 3.91 1.84 -16.31
CA VAL A 552 3.34 1.99 -14.95
C VAL A 552 2.48 3.25 -14.83
N SER A 553 2.95 4.39 -15.34
CA SER A 553 2.23 5.66 -15.18
C SER A 553 0.88 5.71 -15.91
N PRO A 554 0.76 5.29 -17.19
CA PRO A 554 -0.52 5.05 -17.85
C PRO A 554 -1.49 4.18 -17.06
N VAL A 555 -1.06 2.97 -16.65
CA VAL A 555 -1.90 2.01 -15.89
C VAL A 555 -2.34 2.60 -14.56
N TRP A 556 -1.41 3.18 -13.79
CA TRP A 556 -1.68 3.81 -12.51
C TRP A 556 -2.74 4.91 -12.60
N ASN A 557 -2.62 5.79 -13.61
CA ASN A 557 -3.59 6.86 -13.79
C ASN A 557 -4.98 6.34 -14.17
N SER A 558 -5.10 5.26 -14.95
CA SER A 558 -6.42 4.66 -15.22
C SER A 558 -7.00 4.00 -13.97
N LEU A 559 -6.18 3.27 -13.21
CA LEU A 559 -6.57 2.59 -11.97
C LEU A 559 -7.17 3.56 -10.92
N MET A 560 -6.54 4.72 -10.71
CA MET A 560 -7.02 5.72 -9.74
C MET A 560 -8.37 6.35 -10.07
N TYR A 561 -8.82 6.23 -11.33
CA TYR A 561 -10.12 6.74 -11.79
C TYR A 561 -11.15 5.62 -11.98
N TYR A 562 -10.79 4.36 -11.71
CA TYR A 562 -11.70 3.24 -11.82
C TYR A 562 -12.85 3.35 -10.80
N PRO A 563 -14.12 3.40 -11.26
CA PRO A 563 -15.27 3.36 -10.38
C PRO A 563 -15.62 1.91 -10.04
N LEU A 564 -15.42 1.54 -8.77
CA LEU A 564 -15.74 0.19 -8.29
C LEU A 564 -17.26 -0.03 -8.30
N SER A 565 -17.71 -1.25 -8.60
CA SER A 565 -19.11 -1.70 -8.46
C SER A 565 -19.65 -1.45 -7.06
N THR A 566 -18.74 -1.52 -6.10
CA THR A 566 -18.97 -1.28 -4.69
C THR A 566 -19.11 0.20 -4.31
N GLY A 567 -18.99 1.11 -5.27
CA GLY A 567 -18.95 2.54 -5.03
C GLY A 567 -17.58 3.00 -4.52
N ALA A 568 -17.32 4.29 -4.74
CA ALA A 568 -16.00 4.92 -4.63
C ALA A 568 -14.98 4.41 -5.68
N ASN A 569 -13.80 5.01 -5.63
CA ASN A 569 -12.69 4.66 -6.52
C ASN A 569 -11.62 3.90 -5.74
N VAL A 570 -10.73 3.24 -6.48
CA VAL A 570 -9.50 2.68 -5.92
C VAL A 570 -8.72 3.78 -5.19
N ARG A 571 -8.35 3.50 -3.94
CA ARG A 571 -7.53 4.41 -3.13
C ARG A 571 -6.05 4.10 -3.35
N PHE A 572 -5.16 5.06 -3.11
CA PHE A 572 -3.73 4.78 -3.06
C PHE A 572 -3.22 4.84 -1.61
N GLY A 573 -2.31 3.94 -1.28
CA GLY A 573 -1.59 3.93 -0.01
C GLY A 573 -0.15 4.42 -0.14
N GLY A 574 0.42 4.89 0.96
CA GLY A 574 1.87 5.07 1.09
C GLY A 574 2.51 3.90 1.82
N LEU A 575 3.82 3.99 2.08
CA LEU A 575 4.58 3.01 2.84
C LEU A 575 3.97 2.77 4.24
N ASN A 576 3.48 3.82 4.90
CA ASN A 576 2.86 3.70 6.23
C ASN A 576 1.56 2.89 6.18
N GLN A 577 0.77 3.01 5.11
CA GLN A 577 -0.44 2.21 4.92
C GLN A 577 -0.10 0.76 4.59
N LYS A 578 0.99 0.52 3.84
CA LYS A 578 1.48 -0.84 3.58
C LYS A 578 1.89 -1.53 4.90
N ARG A 579 2.64 -0.82 5.75
CA ARG A 579 3.01 -1.27 7.11
C ARG A 579 1.78 -1.49 7.99
N GLN A 580 0.80 -0.58 7.95
CA GLN A 580 -0.45 -0.73 8.69
C GLN A 580 -1.17 -2.03 8.33
N LEU A 581 -1.31 -2.35 7.04
CA LEU A 581 -2.01 -3.57 6.62
C LEU A 581 -1.25 -4.85 6.97
N ALA A 582 0.08 -4.84 6.87
CA ALA A 582 0.90 -5.96 7.33
C ALA A 582 0.71 -6.20 8.84
N PHE A 583 0.78 -5.12 9.64
CA PHE A 583 0.52 -5.15 11.08
C PHE A 583 -0.90 -5.64 11.42
N GLU A 584 -1.93 -5.15 10.74
CA GLU A 584 -3.32 -5.57 10.97
C GLU A 584 -3.54 -7.04 10.60
N ALA A 585 -2.85 -7.54 9.56
CA ALA A 585 -2.84 -8.96 9.20
C ALA A 585 -1.99 -9.83 10.16
N GLY A 586 -1.28 -9.20 11.10
CA GLY A 586 -0.39 -9.87 12.04
C GLY A 586 0.90 -10.37 11.41
N VAL A 587 1.26 -9.94 10.19
CA VAL A 587 2.45 -10.39 9.46
C VAL A 587 3.57 -9.35 9.58
N PRO A 588 4.81 -9.77 9.89
CA PRO A 588 5.95 -8.87 9.99
C PRO A 588 6.31 -8.21 8.65
N PHE A 589 6.66 -6.92 8.71
CA PHE A 589 7.00 -6.12 7.54
C PHE A 589 8.52 -6.03 7.33
N PHE A 590 9.02 -6.58 6.23
CA PHE A 590 10.43 -6.43 5.83
C PHE A 590 10.72 -5.03 5.27
N PRO A 591 11.81 -4.36 5.69
CA PRO A 591 12.85 -4.80 6.63
C PRO A 591 12.62 -4.39 8.10
N ALA A 592 11.54 -3.66 8.39
CA ALA A 592 11.35 -3.00 9.68
C ALA A 592 11.24 -3.96 10.89
N ASP A 593 10.60 -5.12 10.70
CA ASP A 593 10.33 -6.07 11.78
C ASP A 593 11.34 -7.24 11.82
N TYR A 594 12.43 -7.16 11.05
CA TYR A 594 13.44 -8.22 10.91
C TYR A 594 14.85 -7.77 11.33
N PRO A 595 15.06 -7.46 12.63
CA PRO A 595 16.32 -6.91 13.14
C PRO A 595 17.51 -7.87 13.01
N GLY A 596 17.27 -9.18 12.87
CA GLY A 596 18.32 -10.18 12.62
C GLY A 596 18.89 -10.18 11.20
N THR A 597 18.38 -9.33 10.31
CA THR A 597 18.90 -9.16 8.95
C THR A 597 19.71 -7.87 8.84
N LYS A 598 20.71 -7.83 7.96
CA LYS A 598 21.50 -6.61 7.72
C LYS A 598 20.61 -5.41 7.34
N ALA A 599 19.61 -5.64 6.49
CA ALA A 599 18.63 -4.63 6.11
C ALA A 599 17.80 -4.11 7.29
N GLY A 600 17.43 -4.99 8.23
CA GLY A 600 16.70 -4.61 9.44
C GLY A 600 17.58 -3.87 10.45
N GLN A 601 18.86 -4.22 10.56
CA GLN A 601 19.84 -3.48 11.38
C GLN A 601 20.00 -2.04 10.87
N GLU A 602 20.23 -1.84 9.57
CA GLU A 602 20.32 -0.51 8.95
C GLU A 602 19.02 0.30 9.17
N TRP A 603 17.87 -0.36 9.09
CA TRP A 603 16.58 0.27 9.38
C TRP A 603 16.46 0.69 10.85
N ASN A 604 16.85 -0.17 11.78
CA ASN A 604 16.78 0.09 13.22
C ASN A 604 17.67 1.27 13.62
N VAL A 605 18.89 1.34 13.08
CA VAL A 605 19.81 2.48 13.30
C VAL A 605 19.16 3.79 12.85
N ARG A 606 18.64 3.82 11.61
CA ARG A 606 17.99 5.01 11.06
C ARG A 606 16.76 5.46 11.86
N GLU A 607 15.88 4.54 12.24
CA GLU A 607 14.70 4.90 13.04
C GLU A 607 15.08 5.29 14.47
N THR A 608 16.14 4.72 15.03
CA THR A 608 16.67 5.10 16.35
C THR A 608 17.20 6.54 16.34
N GLU A 609 17.99 6.93 15.34
CA GLU A 609 18.48 8.31 15.17
C GLU A 609 17.32 9.29 15.00
N LYS A 610 16.30 8.91 14.23
CA LYS A 610 15.11 9.72 14.04
C LYS A 610 14.33 9.91 15.35
N ARG A 611 14.11 8.84 16.13
CA ARG A 611 13.45 8.95 17.44
C ARG A 611 14.28 9.75 18.44
N LYS A 612 15.61 9.60 18.41
CA LYS A 612 16.55 10.37 19.23
C LYS A 612 16.46 11.87 18.91
N THR A 613 16.57 12.25 17.64
CA THR A 613 16.45 13.65 17.21
C THR A 613 15.06 14.24 17.51
N GLU A 614 13.98 13.46 17.36
CA GLU A 614 12.63 13.87 17.76
C GLU A 614 12.50 14.10 19.27
N TRP A 615 13.18 13.30 20.09
CA TRP A 615 13.23 13.46 21.55
C TRP A 615 14.11 14.64 21.97
N GLU A 616 15.29 14.83 21.37
CA GLU A 616 16.19 15.95 21.64
C GLU A 616 15.58 17.30 21.25
N ARG A 617 14.76 17.32 20.19
CA ARG A 617 14.03 18.52 19.77
C ARG A 617 13.00 19.01 20.80
N ARG A 618 12.56 18.14 21.71
CA ARG A 618 11.63 18.51 22.78
C ARG A 618 12.41 19.10 23.95
N PRO A 619 11.98 20.25 24.51
CA PRO A 619 12.67 20.84 25.66
C PRO A 619 12.55 19.97 26.92
N LYS A 620 13.45 20.21 27.89
CA LYS A 620 13.36 19.64 29.24
C LYS A 620 11.96 19.91 29.83
N GLY A 621 11.35 18.92 30.49
CA GLY A 621 9.97 18.99 31.01
C GLY A 621 8.84 18.69 30.01
N LYS A 622 9.13 18.62 28.69
CA LYS A 622 8.17 18.13 27.67
C LYS A 622 8.61 16.82 27.00
N ARG A 623 9.81 16.36 27.29
CA ARG A 623 10.36 15.06 26.89
C ARG A 623 10.33 14.09 28.08
N ILE A 624 10.13 12.80 27.78
CA ILE A 624 10.18 11.74 28.79
C ILE A 624 11.59 11.69 29.37
N GLN A 625 11.70 11.68 30.70
CA GLN A 625 12.95 11.48 31.41
C GLN A 625 13.05 10.00 31.79
N TRP A 626 13.82 9.26 31.01
CA TRP A 626 14.01 7.82 31.24
C TRP A 626 14.90 7.52 32.45
N GLU A 627 15.83 8.42 32.79
CA GLU A 627 16.78 8.27 33.91
C GLU A 627 16.09 8.35 35.28
N SER A 628 15.02 9.16 35.39
CA SER A 628 14.27 9.34 36.63
C SER A 628 13.10 8.35 36.78
N LEU A 629 13.00 7.34 35.90
CA LEU A 629 11.94 6.34 35.97
C LEU A 629 12.22 5.39 37.13
N GLU A 630 11.30 5.32 38.09
CA GLU A 630 11.39 4.39 39.21
C GLU A 630 10.69 3.08 38.83
N LEU A 631 11.48 2.03 38.61
CA LEU A 631 11.02 0.67 38.46
C LEU A 631 10.90 0.01 39.85
N ALA A 632 10.28 -1.17 39.89
CA ALA A 632 10.12 -1.91 41.14
C ALA A 632 11.48 -2.19 41.82
N GLU A 633 11.46 -2.32 43.15
CA GLU A 633 12.64 -2.62 43.98
C GLU A 633 13.71 -1.52 44.00
N GLY A 634 13.31 -0.26 43.84
CA GLY A 634 14.23 0.89 43.95
C GLY A 634 15.16 1.07 42.75
N ARG A 635 14.96 0.30 41.68
CA ARG A 635 15.69 0.44 40.42
C ARG A 635 15.33 1.77 39.75
N LYS A 636 16.34 2.59 39.47
CA LYS A 636 16.17 3.88 38.78
C LYS A 636 16.71 3.79 37.36
N GLY A 637 15.94 4.34 36.42
CA GLY A 637 16.30 4.38 35.01
C GLY A 637 15.55 3.37 34.16
N GLU A 638 15.62 3.57 32.86
CA GLU A 638 15.03 2.70 31.85
C GLU A 638 16.01 1.57 31.48
N VAL A 639 15.49 0.37 31.23
CA VAL A 639 16.33 -0.77 30.81
C VAL A 639 16.72 -0.57 29.34
N GLY A 640 18.01 -0.42 29.08
CA GLY A 640 18.54 -0.07 27.76
C GLY A 640 18.12 1.33 27.31
N ARG A 641 18.20 1.61 26.00
CA ARG A 641 17.82 2.93 25.44
C ARG A 641 16.31 3.09 25.31
N GLY A 642 15.72 4.12 25.91
CA GLY A 642 14.26 4.36 25.89
C GLY A 642 13.66 4.62 24.49
N TRP A 643 14.46 5.15 23.55
CA TRP A 643 14.02 5.49 22.19
C TRP A 643 14.39 4.45 21.13
N ALA A 644 15.01 3.34 21.52
CA ALA A 644 15.51 2.30 20.62
C ALA A 644 15.04 0.91 21.05
N CYS A 645 15.04 -0.03 20.10
CA CYS A 645 15.09 -1.45 20.43
C CYS A 645 16.57 -1.80 20.62
N ASP A 646 17.00 -1.84 21.87
CA ASP A 646 18.41 -1.99 22.24
C ASP A 646 18.78 -3.47 22.34
N TRP A 647 19.00 -4.11 21.18
CA TRP A 647 19.31 -5.54 21.10
C TRP A 647 20.59 -5.90 21.85
N ASP A 648 21.54 -4.97 21.97
CA ASP A 648 22.77 -5.19 22.73
C ASP A 648 22.51 -5.35 24.24
N ALA A 649 21.45 -4.73 24.77
CA ALA A 649 21.09 -4.85 26.18
C ALA A 649 20.61 -6.26 26.58
N LEU A 650 20.19 -7.08 25.60
CA LEU A 650 19.76 -8.47 25.79
C LEU A 650 20.94 -9.46 25.93
N ARG A 651 22.15 -9.04 25.59
CA ARG A 651 23.38 -9.84 25.70
C ARG A 651 23.91 -9.74 27.13
N GLU A 652 23.93 -10.84 27.87
CA GLU A 652 24.55 -10.91 29.19
C GLU A 652 26.07 -11.17 29.05
N GLY A 653 26.90 -10.50 29.85
CA GLY A 653 28.27 -10.95 30.16
C GLY A 653 29.39 -10.76 29.13
N VAL A 654 29.27 -9.94 28.08
CA VAL A 654 30.38 -9.71 27.13
C VAL A 654 30.72 -8.22 26.98
N ASP A 655 31.76 -7.78 27.67
CA ASP A 655 32.22 -6.38 27.70
C ASP A 655 33.06 -5.96 26.48
N ALA A 656 33.45 -6.89 25.59
CA ALA A 656 34.25 -6.58 24.41
C ALA A 656 33.38 -6.32 23.15
N PRO A 657 33.46 -5.14 22.49
CA PRO A 657 32.60 -4.77 21.36
C PRO A 657 32.88 -5.50 20.04
N ASP A 658 34.10 -6.02 19.82
CA ASP A 658 34.56 -6.46 18.49
C ASP A 658 34.40 -7.97 18.19
N THR A 659 34.00 -8.79 19.15
CA THR A 659 33.82 -10.26 18.98
C THR A 659 32.37 -10.75 19.15
N LYS A 660 31.39 -9.84 19.19
CA LYS A 660 29.98 -10.21 19.46
C LYS A 660 29.30 -10.85 18.23
N PRO A 661 28.83 -12.11 18.29
CA PRO A 661 28.06 -12.71 17.21
C PRO A 661 26.78 -11.91 16.96
N SER A 662 26.53 -11.55 15.70
CA SER A 662 25.34 -10.79 15.32
C SER A 662 24.08 -11.63 15.53
N PHE A 663 23.01 -11.01 16.06
CA PHE A 663 21.70 -11.65 16.10
C PHE A 663 21.27 -12.01 14.67
N TYR A 664 20.70 -13.20 14.52
CA TYR A 664 20.16 -13.66 13.25
C TYR A 664 18.68 -13.96 13.36
N GLN A 665 17.97 -13.89 12.23
CA GLN A 665 16.55 -14.16 12.17
C GLN A 665 16.29 -15.66 11.96
N THR A 666 15.62 -16.30 12.91
CA THR A 666 15.21 -17.69 12.80
C THR A 666 13.95 -17.81 11.92
N PRO A 667 13.88 -18.81 11.01
CA PRO A 667 12.67 -19.12 10.27
C PRO A 667 11.49 -19.48 11.19
N PRO A 668 10.24 -19.12 10.83
CA PRO A 668 9.08 -19.40 11.68
C PRO A 668 8.91 -20.88 12.03
N PHE A 669 9.08 -21.79 11.07
CA PHE A 669 8.89 -23.23 11.30
C PHE A 669 9.87 -23.80 12.34
N LEU A 670 11.12 -23.33 12.32
CA LEU A 670 12.17 -23.80 13.23
C LEU A 670 11.91 -23.25 14.65
N ALA A 671 11.43 -22.01 14.75
CA ALA A 671 11.00 -21.43 16.01
C ALA A 671 9.73 -22.12 16.58
N GLU A 672 8.77 -22.48 15.72
CA GLU A 672 7.58 -23.24 16.11
C GLU A 672 7.93 -24.64 16.62
N GLU A 673 8.86 -25.32 15.96
CA GLU A 673 9.36 -26.62 16.38
C GLU A 673 10.06 -26.52 17.74
N ALA A 674 10.97 -25.55 17.92
CA ALA A 674 11.68 -25.34 19.18
C ALA A 674 10.74 -25.00 20.37
N THR A 675 9.70 -24.19 20.11
CA THR A 675 8.70 -23.87 21.16
C THR A 675 7.73 -25.01 21.43
N SER A 676 7.43 -25.86 20.43
CA SER A 676 6.57 -27.03 20.61
C SER A 676 7.30 -28.16 21.32
N SER A 677 8.57 -28.41 20.99
CA SER A 677 9.42 -29.41 21.62
C SER A 677 9.97 -28.97 22.98
N ARG A 678 9.90 -27.66 23.27
CA ARG A 678 10.52 -27.01 24.43
C ARG A 678 12.03 -27.22 24.50
N LYS A 679 12.67 -27.43 23.35
CA LYS A 679 14.11 -27.66 23.22
C LYS A 679 14.67 -26.78 22.12
N THR A 680 15.92 -26.36 22.27
CA THR A 680 16.63 -25.53 21.28
C THR A 680 17.80 -26.27 20.63
N ASP A 681 17.87 -27.59 20.78
CA ASP A 681 19.01 -28.41 20.34
C ASP A 681 19.23 -28.34 18.81
N ASP A 682 18.13 -28.23 18.05
CA ASP A 682 18.14 -28.15 16.58
C ASP A 682 18.40 -26.72 16.04
N VAL A 683 18.54 -25.73 16.93
CA VAL A 683 18.76 -24.33 16.58
C VAL A 683 20.26 -24.00 16.71
N PRO A 684 20.96 -23.64 15.63
CA PRO A 684 22.35 -23.18 15.73
C PRO A 684 22.46 -21.92 16.59
N ASN A 685 23.37 -21.85 17.56
CA ASN A 685 23.58 -20.65 18.39
C ASN A 685 22.27 -20.01 18.94
N PRO A 686 21.51 -20.73 19.79
CA PRO A 686 20.15 -20.32 20.19
C PRO A 686 20.10 -19.03 21.03
N GLU A 687 21.23 -18.59 21.59
CA GLU A 687 21.38 -17.35 22.37
C GLU A 687 21.27 -16.08 21.52
N VAL A 688 21.59 -16.18 20.22
CA VAL A 688 21.53 -15.06 19.26
C VAL A 688 20.45 -15.26 18.20
N ALA A 689 19.65 -16.32 18.33
CA ALA A 689 18.52 -16.64 17.48
C ALA A 689 17.31 -15.75 17.84
N LEU A 690 16.86 -14.91 16.92
CA LEU A 690 15.66 -14.10 17.08
C LEU A 690 14.46 -14.74 16.39
N ALA A 691 13.38 -14.92 17.15
CA ALA A 691 12.07 -15.31 16.63
C ALA A 691 11.14 -14.10 16.58
N THR A 692 10.40 -13.97 15.48
CA THR A 692 9.35 -12.96 15.36
C THR A 692 8.07 -13.46 15.99
N VAL A 693 7.47 -12.64 16.85
CA VAL A 693 6.26 -12.97 17.60
C VAL A 693 5.19 -11.90 17.41
N ARG A 694 3.96 -12.35 17.18
CA ARG A 694 2.75 -11.54 17.34
C ARG A 694 2.31 -11.61 18.78
N ILE A 695 2.06 -10.44 19.35
CA ILE A 695 1.68 -10.25 20.74
C ILE A 695 0.24 -9.74 20.78
N THR A 696 -0.60 -10.34 21.61
CA THR A 696 -1.98 -9.91 21.87
C THR A 696 -2.14 -9.57 23.34
N VAL A 697 -2.40 -8.30 23.64
CA VAL A 697 -2.54 -7.83 25.03
C VAL A 697 -3.90 -8.26 25.58
N ILE A 698 -3.91 -8.90 26.76
CA ILE A 698 -5.15 -9.38 27.40
C ILE A 698 -5.87 -8.22 28.14
N GLY A 699 -5.08 -7.34 28.77
CA GLY A 699 -5.57 -6.21 29.55
C GLY A 699 -5.86 -4.94 28.75
N ARG A 700 -6.18 -3.85 29.46
CA ARG A 700 -6.27 -2.51 28.85
C ARG A 700 -4.87 -1.99 28.53
N GLY A 701 -4.77 -1.14 27.51
CA GLY A 701 -3.58 -0.38 27.11
C GLY A 701 -2.83 -0.96 25.91
N ALA A 702 -2.20 -0.06 25.13
CA ALA A 702 -1.55 -0.40 23.87
C ALA A 702 -0.02 -0.37 23.97
N PRO A 703 0.69 -1.40 23.46
CA PRO A 703 2.13 -1.35 23.35
C PRO A 703 2.49 -0.33 22.28
N THR A 704 3.53 0.46 22.52
CA THR A 704 4.13 1.35 21.53
C THR A 704 5.33 0.68 20.87
N ASP A 705 5.81 1.25 19.77
CA ASP A 705 7.13 0.91 19.23
C ASP A 705 8.20 1.02 20.33
N CYS A 706 9.19 0.13 20.31
CA CYS A 706 10.26 0.02 21.32
C CYS A 706 9.78 -0.38 22.73
N ALA A 707 8.57 -0.92 22.88
CA ALA A 707 8.16 -1.56 24.13
C ALA A 707 9.04 -2.79 24.43
N ARG A 708 9.27 -3.05 25.71
CA ARG A 708 10.07 -4.17 26.23
C ARG A 708 9.17 -5.39 26.43
N ILE A 709 9.68 -6.57 26.08
CA ILE A 709 9.01 -7.85 26.26
C ILE A 709 9.80 -8.63 27.32
N TYR A 710 9.10 -9.00 28.39
CA TYR A 710 9.62 -9.81 29.48
C TYR A 710 8.97 -11.20 29.46
N ARG A 711 9.73 -12.22 29.83
CA ARG A 711 9.17 -13.54 30.18
C ARG A 711 8.48 -13.46 31.55
N LEU A 712 7.71 -14.50 31.87
CA LEU A 712 7.23 -14.65 33.25
C LEU A 712 8.43 -14.96 34.15
N PRO A 713 8.54 -14.34 35.35
CA PRO A 713 9.62 -14.63 36.29
C PRO A 713 9.71 -16.12 36.57
N SER A 714 10.92 -16.68 36.46
CA SER A 714 11.21 -18.06 36.84
C SER A 714 11.85 -18.16 38.22
N ALA A 715 12.63 -17.15 38.63
CA ALA A 715 13.25 -17.09 39.95
C ALA A 715 12.25 -16.72 41.05
N ASP A 716 11.37 -15.75 40.78
CA ASP A 716 10.34 -15.29 41.73
C ASP A 716 8.98 -15.96 41.45
N THR A 717 8.71 -17.01 42.21
CA THR A 717 7.47 -17.80 42.10
C THR A 717 6.23 -17.03 42.56
N ASP A 718 6.36 -16.13 43.55
CA ASP A 718 5.26 -15.32 44.08
C ASP A 718 4.83 -14.27 43.05
N LEU A 719 5.80 -13.57 42.45
CA LEU A 719 5.53 -12.61 41.39
C LEU A 719 4.89 -13.28 40.17
N ARG A 720 5.36 -14.47 39.81
CA ARG A 720 4.76 -15.29 38.75
C ARG A 720 3.29 -15.60 39.05
N GLN A 721 2.97 -16.06 40.26
CA GLN A 721 1.58 -16.34 40.65
C GLN A 721 0.69 -15.09 40.60
N LYS A 722 1.20 -13.94 41.03
CA LYS A 722 0.49 -12.64 40.93
C LYS A 722 0.17 -12.26 39.48
N TRP A 723 1.10 -12.49 38.55
CA TRP A 723 0.86 -12.29 37.12
C TRP A 723 -0.13 -13.30 36.53
N LEU A 724 -0.04 -14.56 36.93
CA LEU A 724 -0.97 -15.60 36.48
C LEU A 724 -2.39 -15.39 37.00
N ALA A 725 -2.57 -14.79 38.19
CA ALA A 725 -3.87 -14.43 38.74
C ALA A 725 -4.63 -13.38 37.88
N LEU A 726 -3.91 -12.60 37.07
CA LEU A 726 -4.53 -11.64 36.14
C LEU A 726 -5.13 -12.32 34.89
N VAL A 727 -4.83 -13.60 34.64
CA VAL A 727 -5.42 -14.35 33.53
C VAL A 727 -6.85 -14.72 33.90
N SER A 728 -7.83 -14.01 33.34
CA SER A 728 -9.24 -14.38 33.55
C SER A 728 -9.55 -15.72 32.87
N ASP A 729 -9.98 -16.70 33.65
CA ASP A 729 -10.42 -18.00 33.14
C ASP A 729 -11.69 -17.86 32.25
N PRO A 730 -11.85 -18.63 31.17
CA PRO A 730 -13.05 -18.55 30.32
C PRO A 730 -14.35 -18.82 31.09
N GLN A 731 -14.31 -19.70 32.10
CA GLN A 731 -15.46 -20.02 32.95
C GLN A 731 -15.89 -18.84 33.84
N THR A 732 -14.94 -18.07 34.38
CA THR A 732 -15.25 -16.88 35.19
C THR A 732 -15.87 -15.76 34.34
N LYS A 733 -15.47 -15.62 33.06
CA LYS A 733 -16.14 -14.70 32.11
C LYS A 733 -17.57 -15.11 31.76
N HIS A 734 -17.86 -16.40 31.64
CA HIS A 734 -19.22 -16.90 31.39
C HIS A 734 -20.13 -16.61 32.59
N ASN A 735 -19.63 -16.80 33.81
CA ASN A 735 -20.33 -16.45 35.05
C ASN A 735 -20.47 -14.92 35.24
N ALA A 736 -19.46 -14.13 34.85
CA ALA A 736 -19.53 -12.67 34.87
C ALA A 736 -20.54 -12.11 33.84
N LYS A 737 -20.66 -12.70 32.64
CA LYS A 737 -21.72 -12.34 31.67
C LYS A 737 -23.12 -12.71 32.15
N LYS A 738 -23.29 -13.87 32.81
CA LYS A 738 -24.56 -14.25 33.45
C LYS A 738 -24.93 -13.30 34.61
N LYS A 739 -23.96 -12.79 35.37
CA LYS A 739 -24.18 -11.73 36.38
C LYS A 739 -24.45 -10.36 35.75
N ALA A 740 -23.73 -9.98 34.69
CA ALA A 740 -23.96 -8.71 33.99
C ALA A 740 -25.30 -8.64 33.24
N ALA A 741 -25.84 -9.79 32.80
CA ALA A 741 -27.21 -9.89 32.30
C ALA A 741 -28.28 -9.71 33.39
N LYS A 742 -27.90 -9.82 34.67
CA LYS A 742 -28.76 -9.55 35.85
C LYS A 742 -28.58 -8.13 36.42
N LEU A 743 -27.65 -7.32 35.89
CA LEU A 743 -27.48 -5.94 36.34
C LEU A 743 -28.57 -5.04 35.72
N PRO A 744 -29.22 -4.16 36.52
CA PRO A 744 -30.04 -3.10 35.96
C PRO A 744 -29.16 -2.20 35.11
N ARG A 745 -29.60 -1.91 33.87
CA ARG A 745 -28.91 -0.97 32.98
C ARG A 745 -28.82 0.40 33.65
N LYS A 746 -27.74 1.15 33.42
CA LYS A 746 -27.62 2.53 33.91
C LYS A 746 -28.90 3.29 33.56
N PRO A 747 -29.62 3.84 34.55
CA PRO A 747 -30.91 4.49 34.30
C PRO A 747 -30.73 5.67 33.34
N ALA A 748 -31.75 5.94 32.54
CA ALA A 748 -31.75 7.11 31.66
C ALA A 748 -31.68 8.41 32.50
N PRO A 749 -31.17 9.53 31.96
CA PRO A 749 -31.01 10.77 32.72
C PRO A 749 -32.31 11.31 33.34
N ASP A 750 -33.44 10.95 32.73
CA ASP A 750 -34.82 11.27 33.06
C ASP A 750 -35.51 10.21 33.95
N ALA A 751 -34.79 9.17 34.39
CA ALA A 751 -35.35 8.16 35.26
C ALA A 751 -35.61 8.68 36.70
N PRO A 752 -36.68 8.21 37.37
CA PRO A 752 -36.99 8.56 38.77
C PRO A 752 -35.83 8.32 39.75
N GLU A 753 -35.73 9.17 40.76
CA GLU A 753 -34.60 9.23 41.71
C GLU A 753 -34.38 7.92 42.48
N HIS A 754 -35.46 7.21 42.83
CA HIS A 754 -35.39 5.91 43.50
C HIS A 754 -34.70 4.83 42.63
N ILE A 755 -34.78 4.93 41.29
CA ILE A 755 -34.11 4.01 40.36
C ILE A 755 -32.61 4.29 40.33
N HIS A 756 -32.21 5.56 40.39
CA HIS A 756 -30.80 5.95 40.51
C HIS A 756 -30.21 5.49 41.85
N GLN A 757 -30.95 5.64 42.96
CA GLN A 757 -30.53 5.17 44.28
C GLN A 757 -30.41 3.65 44.36
N ALA A 758 -31.38 2.90 43.79
CA ALA A 758 -31.32 1.44 43.72
C ALA A 758 -30.13 0.95 42.86
N PHE A 759 -29.85 1.62 41.73
CA PHE A 759 -28.67 1.34 40.91
C PHE A 759 -27.36 1.64 41.66
N LEU A 760 -27.30 2.75 42.38
CA LEU A 760 -26.13 3.14 43.18
C LEU A 760 -25.88 2.15 44.33
N ALA A 761 -26.92 1.77 45.07
CA ALA A 761 -26.86 0.79 46.16
C ALA A 761 -26.43 -0.60 45.65
N ALA A 762 -26.99 -1.06 44.52
CA ALA A 762 -26.56 -2.29 43.87
C ALA A 762 -25.09 -2.23 43.41
N SER A 763 -24.63 -1.07 42.91
CA SER A 763 -23.23 -0.87 42.53
C SER A 763 -22.26 -0.79 43.71
N LEU A 764 -22.72 -0.42 44.91
CA LEU A 764 -21.90 -0.36 46.13
C LEU A 764 -21.78 -1.73 46.81
N LEU A 765 -22.83 -2.54 46.78
CA LEU A 765 -22.87 -3.89 47.38
C LEU A 765 -22.04 -4.93 46.61
N GLU A 766 -21.73 -4.74 45.33
CA GLU A 766 -20.79 -5.59 44.56
C GLU A 766 -19.29 -5.26 44.78
N GLY A 767 -18.99 -4.38 45.75
CA GLY A 767 -17.70 -3.69 45.92
C GLY A 767 -16.42 -4.50 46.15
N ASP A 768 -16.44 -5.80 46.43
CA ASP A 768 -15.26 -6.54 46.93
C ASP A 768 -14.49 -7.40 45.91
N LYS A 769 -14.86 -7.36 44.63
CA LYS A 769 -14.00 -7.89 43.55
C LYS A 769 -13.77 -6.84 42.47
N LYS A 770 -13.17 -5.71 42.85
CA LYS A 770 -12.59 -4.80 41.86
C LYS A 770 -11.48 -5.57 41.12
N ASP A 771 -11.66 -5.78 39.81
CA ASP A 771 -10.57 -6.23 38.94
C ASP A 771 -9.33 -5.37 39.23
N VAL A 772 -8.18 -6.02 39.49
CA VAL A 772 -6.93 -5.34 39.82
C VAL A 772 -6.62 -4.32 38.71
N GLN A 773 -6.66 -3.04 39.05
CA GLN A 773 -6.42 -1.97 38.08
C GLN A 773 -4.93 -1.90 37.76
N ALA A 774 -4.61 -1.82 36.46
CA ALA A 774 -3.23 -1.68 36.00
C ALA A 774 -2.58 -0.42 36.59
N GLY A 775 -1.49 -0.61 37.35
CA GLY A 775 -0.79 0.46 38.06
C GLY A 775 -1.37 0.82 39.44
N GLY A 776 -2.34 0.05 39.95
CA GLY A 776 -2.78 0.14 41.35
C GLY A 776 -1.76 -0.48 42.32
N LYS A 777 -1.94 -0.26 43.63
CA LYS A 777 -1.04 -0.79 44.68
C LYS A 777 -0.92 -2.31 44.66
N ASP A 778 -2.00 -3.00 44.30
CA ASP A 778 -2.07 -4.47 44.26
C ASP A 778 -1.65 -5.06 42.90
N TYR A 779 -1.20 -4.21 41.96
CA TYR A 779 -0.81 -4.67 40.63
C TYR A 779 0.63 -5.21 40.63
N PRO A 780 0.91 -6.33 39.96
CA PRO A 780 2.24 -6.94 40.01
C PRO A 780 3.34 -6.01 39.46
N PRO A 781 4.50 -5.92 40.13
CA PRO A 781 5.64 -5.17 39.62
C PRO A 781 6.21 -5.77 38.33
N VAL A 782 6.96 -4.93 37.61
CA VAL A 782 7.64 -5.35 36.37
C VAL A 782 8.85 -6.24 36.70
N PRO A 783 9.02 -7.37 35.99
CA PRO A 783 10.16 -8.27 36.18
C PRO A 783 11.53 -7.63 36.00
N ASP A 784 12.56 -8.43 36.30
CA ASP A 784 13.95 -8.00 36.23
C ASP A 784 14.54 -7.94 34.82
N ARG A 785 15.77 -7.40 34.74
CA ARG A 785 16.52 -7.30 33.48
C ARG A 785 16.78 -8.69 32.89
N GLU A 786 17.01 -9.69 33.72
CA GLU A 786 17.24 -11.08 33.32
C GLU A 786 16.03 -11.65 32.56
N ASP A 787 14.83 -11.24 32.94
CA ASP A 787 13.59 -11.65 32.29
C ASP A 787 13.31 -10.88 30.99
N LEU A 788 14.14 -9.91 30.60
CA LEU A 788 13.99 -9.22 29.32
C LEU A 788 14.39 -10.15 28.17
N ILE A 789 13.43 -10.46 27.30
CA ILE A 789 13.60 -11.41 26.19
C ILE A 789 13.56 -10.76 24.82
N GLY A 790 13.05 -9.52 24.70
CA GLY A 790 12.95 -8.87 23.39
C GLY A 790 12.28 -7.50 23.39
N PHE A 791 11.99 -7.01 22.18
CA PHE A 791 11.37 -5.71 21.95
C PHE A 791 10.25 -5.77 20.91
N VAL A 792 9.25 -4.91 21.09
CA VAL A 792 8.17 -4.66 20.13
C VAL A 792 8.66 -3.69 19.05
N THR A 793 8.64 -4.12 17.79
CA THR A 793 9.03 -3.29 16.65
C THR A 793 7.87 -2.44 16.14
N ALA A 794 6.65 -2.97 16.20
CA ALA A 794 5.42 -2.27 15.84
C ALA A 794 4.28 -2.60 16.81
N GLY A 795 3.80 -1.61 17.55
CA GLY A 795 2.71 -1.78 18.52
C GLY A 795 1.57 -0.80 18.28
N ASN A 796 0.33 -1.29 18.19
CA ASN A 796 -0.85 -0.42 18.04
C ASN A 796 -2.18 -1.16 18.34
N TYR A 797 -3.28 -0.43 18.29
CA TYR A 797 -4.62 -1.03 18.24
C TYR A 797 -4.87 -1.66 16.87
N ASN A 798 -5.14 -2.97 16.82
CA ASN A 798 -5.47 -3.67 15.60
C ASN A 798 -6.97 -3.55 15.28
N LEU A 799 -7.27 -2.90 14.15
CA LEU A 799 -8.65 -2.74 13.69
C LEU A 799 -9.28 -4.04 13.17
N GLY A 800 -8.47 -5.00 12.71
CA GLY A 800 -8.93 -6.29 12.19
C GLY A 800 -9.47 -7.20 13.29
N GLU A 801 -8.76 -7.26 14.42
CA GLU A 801 -9.13 -8.11 15.56
C GLU A 801 -9.98 -7.37 16.61
N GLY A 802 -10.03 -6.04 16.56
CA GLY A 802 -10.69 -5.21 17.58
C GLY A 802 -10.01 -5.30 18.95
N ARG A 803 -8.72 -5.65 18.97
CA ARG A 803 -7.88 -5.77 20.16
C ARG A 803 -6.54 -5.07 19.94
N VAL A 804 -5.82 -4.92 21.03
CA VAL A 804 -4.47 -4.39 21.00
C VAL A 804 -3.51 -5.53 20.65
N THR A 805 -2.69 -5.31 19.61
CA THR A 805 -1.65 -6.26 19.23
C THR A 805 -0.29 -5.56 19.08
N GLY A 806 0.76 -6.35 19.00
CA GLY A 806 2.12 -5.94 18.70
C GLY A 806 2.80 -6.97 17.82
N VAL A 807 3.77 -6.54 17.03
CA VAL A 807 4.77 -7.41 16.41
C VAL A 807 6.09 -7.09 17.10
N GLY A 808 6.76 -8.12 17.60
CA GLY A 808 8.02 -8.01 18.29
C GLY A 808 8.98 -9.12 17.89
N ASN A 809 10.23 -8.98 18.31
CA ASN A 809 11.24 -10.01 18.15
C ASN A 809 11.81 -10.35 19.52
N VAL A 810 12.00 -11.65 19.77
CA VAL A 810 12.44 -12.21 21.05
C VAL A 810 13.56 -13.22 20.84
N VAL A 811 14.45 -13.34 21.81
CA VAL A 811 15.51 -14.35 21.81
C VAL A 811 14.90 -15.73 22.06
N LEU A 812 15.12 -16.66 21.13
CA LEU A 812 14.44 -17.96 21.12
C LEU A 812 14.78 -18.81 22.36
N LYS A 813 16.05 -18.86 22.78
CA LYS A 813 16.46 -19.57 24.00
C LYS A 813 15.71 -19.08 25.24
N LYS A 814 15.74 -17.77 25.50
CA LYS A 814 15.06 -17.15 26.64
C LYS A 814 13.54 -17.31 26.58
N LEU A 815 12.96 -17.34 25.38
CA LEU A 815 11.54 -17.58 25.18
C LEU A 815 11.15 -19.02 25.58
N VAL A 816 11.92 -20.01 25.13
CA VAL A 816 11.67 -21.44 25.44
C VAL A 816 11.84 -21.72 26.94
N GLU A 817 12.92 -21.21 27.55
CA GLU A 817 13.17 -21.31 29.00
C GLU A 817 12.09 -20.60 29.84
N GLY A 818 11.47 -19.55 29.30
CA GLY A 818 10.45 -18.75 29.97
C GLY A 818 9.02 -19.29 29.86
N MET A 819 8.80 -20.42 29.17
CA MET A 819 7.45 -20.93 28.96
C MET A 819 6.81 -21.48 30.25
N GLY A 820 5.50 -21.30 30.36
CA GLY A 820 4.71 -21.89 31.44
C GLY A 820 4.60 -23.41 31.34
N GLU A 821 4.67 -24.11 32.48
CA GLU A 821 4.41 -25.56 32.54
C GLU A 821 2.91 -25.90 32.47
N GLU A 822 2.04 -24.98 32.91
CA GLU A 822 0.59 -25.15 32.97
C GLU A 822 -0.09 -25.05 31.59
N LYS A 823 -0.92 -26.04 31.26
CA LYS A 823 -1.73 -26.07 30.03
C LYS A 823 -2.56 -24.79 29.88
N GLY A 824 -2.40 -24.10 28.75
CA GLY A 824 -3.14 -22.87 28.41
C GLY A 824 -2.49 -21.56 28.89
N LYS A 825 -1.42 -21.63 29.68
CA LYS A 825 -0.62 -20.47 30.15
C LYS A 825 0.82 -20.47 29.60
N GLU A 826 1.12 -21.40 28.70
CA GLU A 826 2.46 -21.62 28.12
C GLU A 826 2.97 -20.42 27.32
N ARG A 827 2.06 -19.68 26.67
CA ARG A 827 2.37 -18.60 25.72
C ARG A 827 2.13 -17.20 26.28
N LEU A 828 2.41 -16.99 27.57
CA LEU A 828 2.25 -15.69 28.23
C LEU A 828 3.56 -14.90 28.27
N CYS A 829 3.46 -13.59 28.13
CA CYS A 829 4.57 -12.65 28.32
C CYS A 829 4.07 -11.33 28.92
N ILE A 830 5.00 -10.52 29.41
CA ILE A 830 4.70 -9.20 29.98
C ILE A 830 5.28 -8.15 29.04
N VAL A 831 4.48 -7.14 28.67
CA VAL A 831 4.91 -6.05 27.79
C VAL A 831 4.83 -4.72 28.52
N ARG A 832 5.89 -3.91 28.43
CA ARG A 832 5.98 -2.59 29.04
C ARG A 832 6.42 -1.54 28.04
N ASN A 833 5.74 -0.41 27.99
CA ASN A 833 6.15 0.73 27.17
C ASN A 833 7.38 1.43 27.76
N ALA A 834 8.23 1.97 26.90
CA ALA A 834 9.37 2.78 27.34
C ALA A 834 8.88 4.04 28.07
N GLY A 835 9.36 4.28 29.29
CA GLY A 835 8.91 5.38 30.15
C GLY A 835 7.60 5.12 30.90
N GLU A 836 6.97 3.95 30.77
CA GLU A 836 5.89 3.50 31.67
C GLU A 836 6.47 2.55 32.73
N THR A 837 5.97 2.65 33.96
CA THR A 837 6.31 1.73 35.07
C THR A 837 5.44 0.49 35.09
N VAL A 838 4.33 0.48 34.34
CA VAL A 838 3.31 -0.57 34.38
C VAL A 838 3.52 -1.58 33.26
N GLY A 839 3.78 -2.84 33.62
CA GLY A 839 3.76 -3.97 32.70
C GLY A 839 2.33 -4.42 32.38
N ARG A 840 2.10 -5.04 31.23
CA ARG A 840 0.79 -5.57 30.83
C ARG A 840 0.94 -7.00 30.37
N LEU A 841 0.04 -7.87 30.84
CA LEU A 841 0.03 -9.27 30.43
C LEU A 841 -0.46 -9.43 28.98
N ALA A 842 0.27 -10.21 28.21
CA ALA A 842 -0.01 -10.49 26.81
C ALA A 842 0.22 -11.97 26.47
N LYS A 843 -0.37 -12.40 25.35
CA LYS A 843 -0.10 -13.70 24.73
C LYS A 843 0.79 -13.52 23.53
N TRP A 844 1.74 -14.41 23.32
CA TRP A 844 2.58 -14.40 22.13
C TRP A 844 2.30 -15.61 21.23
N GLU A 845 2.48 -15.42 19.93
CA GLU A 845 2.37 -16.45 18.89
C GLU A 845 3.48 -16.21 17.86
N ILE A 846 4.12 -17.26 17.36
CA ILE A 846 5.18 -17.14 16.35
C ILE A 846 4.55 -16.79 15.00
N VAL A 847 5.20 -15.90 14.23
CA VAL A 847 4.74 -15.49 12.89
C VAL A 847 5.90 -15.38 11.89
#